data_AF-A0A521BQU8-F1
#
_entry.id   AF-A0A521BQU8-F1
#
_cell.length_a   1.000
_cell.length_b   1.000
_cell.length_c   1.000
_cell.angle_alpha   90.00
_cell.angle_beta   90.00
_cell.angle_gamma   90.00
#
_symmetry.space_group_name_H-M   'P 1'
#
loop_
_entity.id
_entity.type
_entity.pdbx_description
1 polymer ?
#
loop_
_entity_poly.entity_id
_entity_poly.type
_entity_poly.pdbx_seq_one_letter_code
_entity_poly.pdbx_strand_id
1 'polypeptide(L)'
;MKKIIQIALALLVVVQFSQAQTPKSYSSSDILLGLKKLNTVGSVLYIAAHPDDENTRLIAYLANERCLRTGYLALTRGDGGQNLIGNEQGDLLGLIRTQELLAARRVDGGEQFFTRANDFGFSKNPEETFSIWNRDSILADVVWTIRKFRPDVLLTRFATDGSGGHGHHTASAILAEEAFTAAADPTRYPEQLKYVRVWQAKRLLYNNAARFWNPNADMSGNLSLEVGSENFLLGKSYGEIAAESRSNHKSQGFGSARVRGSILEYFKPIKGDVPQKDIFEGIDQSFSRIKGAEKFSKLAQQVYKEYKPEQPSASLPLLLEAYQELGSIKDSYWHAEKKKQLEELIAACAGLWLEANPADFETAQGADLLLTINALNRSKVPVTLEKIILPNGSEESPSKLLEKDVSYKLEKAINIPSDAKVTNPYWLADKHAIGMFNVTNQQLIGKPENDAALQVKYLLNFGKISIEFTRPVIYKAVDPVDGEVYRPFVITPPVMVTLNEKAYVFPDNSPKKVQVIVKSGVANCTGTVKLKLPEGWNVEPISSGFNLKAKDEEQTLEFMVTPSGGSSQGILKAVAMMDGKEYSQGLTTIIYKHIPVQTLFPYAEARLSHFNLIRKSKLIGYIVGAGDDIPQSLIQIGYDVKFLTDDMLSNGIDLSSFNAIIVGVRAYNTNDRMKFYYDKLMNYVKNGGNLIVQYNTNNFLGGVKSPIGPYPFTISRDRVTDENAEIRFELPQHPVLNSPNKITADDFKGWIQERGIYFAGDWDANYQTPLSMNDPNEKSSKGSTLITQYGKGYFVYTGVVFFRELPAGVPGAYRLFVNMIELGK
;
A
#
# COMPACT_ATOMS: atom_id res chain seq x y z
N MET A 1 53.92 -23.86 23.32
CA MET A 1 52.99 -24.79 22.64
C MET A 1 51.81 -23.99 22.09
N LYS A 2 51.68 -24.00 20.76
CA LYS A 2 50.46 -23.87 19.94
C LYS A 2 49.50 -22.68 20.14
N LYS A 3 49.66 -21.71 19.22
CA LYS A 3 48.65 -21.07 18.35
C LYS A 3 47.38 -20.47 19.00
N ILE A 4 47.36 -19.14 19.10
CA ILE A 4 46.13 -18.34 18.97
C ILE A 4 46.27 -17.55 17.67
N ILE A 5 45.61 -18.02 16.63
CA ILE A 5 45.49 -17.43 15.30
C ILE A 5 44.02 -17.08 15.11
N GLN A 6 43.77 -15.80 14.79
CA GLN A 6 42.67 -15.26 13.98
C GLN A 6 41.26 -15.83 14.18
N ILE A 7 40.37 -15.03 14.79
CA ILE A 7 39.05 -14.73 14.19
C ILE A 7 38.76 -13.24 14.49
N ALA A 8 39.34 -12.34 13.68
CA ALA A 8 38.70 -11.07 13.42
C ALA A 8 37.55 -11.39 12.46
N LEU A 9 36.37 -11.64 13.01
CA LEU A 9 35.15 -11.75 12.21
C LEU A 9 34.91 -10.34 11.67
N ALA A 10 35.36 -10.11 10.43
CA ALA A 10 34.90 -9.00 9.63
C ALA A 10 33.37 -9.13 9.55
N LEU A 11 32.68 -8.36 10.39
CA LEU A 11 31.28 -7.98 10.20
C LEU A 11 31.23 -7.19 8.89
N LEU A 12 31.23 -7.92 7.77
CA LEU A 12 30.63 -7.48 6.52
C LEU A 12 29.13 -7.40 6.79
N VAL A 13 28.72 -6.36 7.53
CA VAL A 13 27.38 -5.83 7.39
C VAL A 13 27.35 -5.29 5.97
N VAL A 14 26.81 -6.09 5.05
CA VAL A 14 26.31 -5.56 3.79
C VAL A 14 25.18 -4.63 4.20
N VAL A 15 25.51 -3.35 4.40
CA VAL A 15 24.52 -2.29 4.51
C VAL A 15 23.84 -2.25 3.16
N GLN A 16 22.71 -2.94 3.03
CA GLN A 16 21.81 -2.69 1.92
C GLN A 16 21.22 -1.31 2.18
N PHE A 17 21.85 -0.29 1.60
CA PHE A 17 21.30 1.05 1.52
C PHE A 17 19.98 0.97 0.75
N SER A 18 18.87 0.89 1.48
CA SER A 18 17.54 1.07 0.90
C SER A 18 17.38 2.57 0.63
N GLN A 19 17.92 3.04 -0.50
CA GLN A 19 17.76 4.42 -0.95
C GLN A 19 16.40 4.59 -1.63
N ALA A 20 15.32 4.35 -0.89
CA ALA A 20 13.95 4.41 -1.41
C ALA A 20 13.53 5.83 -1.83
N GLN A 21 14.31 6.84 -1.46
CA GLN A 21 13.94 8.25 -1.53
C GLN A 21 14.88 9.09 -2.42
N THR A 22 16.05 8.56 -2.80
CA THR A 22 17.05 9.33 -3.56
C THR A 22 16.62 9.52 -5.02
N PRO A 23 16.74 10.74 -5.58
CA PRO A 23 16.53 10.99 -7.00
C PRO A 23 17.39 10.05 -7.86
N LYS A 24 16.81 9.55 -8.95
CA LYS A 24 17.52 8.64 -9.85
C LYS A 24 18.74 9.31 -10.47
N SER A 25 19.91 8.73 -10.24
CA SER A 25 21.11 9.01 -11.02
C SER A 25 21.22 8.02 -12.19
N TYR A 26 21.94 8.42 -13.24
CA TYR A 26 22.10 7.60 -14.45
C TYR A 26 23.57 7.24 -14.61
N SER A 27 23.87 5.94 -14.59
CA SER A 27 25.16 5.43 -15.04
C SER A 27 25.26 5.47 -16.57
N SER A 28 26.47 5.29 -17.12
CA SER A 28 26.64 5.18 -18.57
C SER A 28 25.86 4.00 -19.17
N SER A 29 25.70 2.90 -18.42
CA SER A 29 24.87 1.77 -18.84
C SER A 29 23.37 2.11 -18.84
N ASP A 30 22.89 2.89 -17.85
CA ASP A 30 21.50 3.36 -17.82
C ASP A 30 21.20 4.28 -19.00
N ILE A 31 22.13 5.18 -19.34
CA ILE A 31 22.01 6.06 -20.51
C ILE A 31 21.97 5.22 -21.79
N LEU A 32 22.87 4.25 -21.96
CA LEU A 32 22.90 3.40 -23.15
C LEU A 32 21.62 2.56 -23.29
N LEU A 33 21.09 2.01 -22.18
CA LEU A 33 19.80 1.33 -22.16
C LEU A 33 18.65 2.32 -22.51
N GLY A 34 18.68 3.54 -21.98
CA GLY A 34 17.73 4.59 -22.33
C GLY A 34 17.76 4.97 -23.81
N LEU A 35 18.94 5.03 -24.43
CA LEU A 35 19.09 5.23 -25.88
C LEU A 35 18.50 4.06 -26.69
N LYS A 36 18.66 2.82 -26.22
CA LYS A 36 17.99 1.64 -26.81
C LYS A 36 16.46 1.75 -26.71
N LYS A 37 15.94 2.20 -25.56
CA LYS A 37 14.50 2.48 -25.35
C LYS A 37 14.00 3.62 -26.24
N LEU A 38 14.79 4.68 -26.43
CA LEU A 38 14.46 5.80 -27.31
C LEU A 38 14.18 5.31 -28.74
N ASN A 39 14.97 4.35 -29.22
CA ASN A 39 14.84 3.76 -30.56
C ASN A 39 13.74 2.67 -30.67
N THR A 40 13.05 2.31 -29.59
CA THR A 40 12.04 1.23 -29.57
C THR A 40 10.63 1.81 -29.43
N VAL A 41 9.65 1.28 -30.15
CA VAL A 41 8.24 1.61 -29.92
C VAL A 41 7.45 0.32 -29.68
N GLY A 42 6.58 0.35 -28.69
CA GLY A 42 5.81 -0.82 -28.32
C GLY A 42 5.39 -0.74 -26.86
N SER A 43 4.22 -1.31 -26.57
CA SER A 43 3.64 -1.23 -25.23
C SER A 43 2.92 -2.52 -24.84
N VAL A 44 2.94 -2.83 -23.55
CA VAL A 44 2.27 -4.00 -22.97
C VAL A 44 1.68 -3.61 -21.61
N LEU A 45 0.43 -4.01 -21.38
CA LEU A 45 -0.26 -3.76 -20.10
C LEU A 45 -0.61 -5.10 -19.46
N TYR A 46 -0.03 -5.35 -18.29
CA TYR A 46 -0.33 -6.48 -17.44
C TYR A 46 -1.43 -6.09 -16.46
N ILE A 47 -2.48 -6.89 -16.33
CA ILE A 47 -3.67 -6.58 -15.52
C ILE A 47 -3.88 -7.70 -14.49
N ALA A 48 -3.97 -7.32 -13.21
CA ALA A 48 -4.33 -8.22 -12.11
C ALA A 48 -4.95 -7.43 -10.95
N ALA A 49 -5.31 -8.12 -9.86
CA ALA A 49 -6.14 -7.52 -8.82
C ALA A 49 -5.34 -6.69 -7.80
N HIS A 50 -4.22 -7.21 -7.30
CA HIS A 50 -3.54 -6.68 -6.12
C HIS A 50 -2.06 -6.35 -6.37
N PRO A 51 -1.46 -5.45 -5.56
CA PRO A 51 0.00 -5.30 -5.50
C PRO A 51 0.66 -6.58 -4.99
N ASP A 52 1.47 -7.27 -5.82
CA ASP A 52 2.14 -8.59 -5.60
C ASP A 52 1.73 -9.69 -6.60
N ASP A 53 0.59 -9.52 -7.28
CA ASP A 53 0.11 -10.45 -8.31
C ASP A 53 0.96 -10.42 -9.58
N GLU A 54 1.72 -9.35 -9.80
CA GLU A 54 2.43 -9.16 -11.04
C GLU A 54 3.57 -10.18 -11.25
N ASN A 55 3.79 -10.54 -12.51
CA ASN A 55 4.99 -11.29 -12.87
C ASN A 55 6.18 -10.33 -13.04
N THR A 56 6.86 -10.01 -11.94
CA THR A 56 7.98 -9.06 -11.91
C THR A 56 9.11 -9.43 -12.88
N ARG A 57 9.36 -10.73 -13.12
CA ARG A 57 10.35 -11.21 -14.09
C ARG A 57 9.96 -10.87 -15.52
N LEU A 58 8.71 -11.15 -15.90
CA LEU A 58 8.21 -10.81 -17.22
C LEU A 58 8.21 -9.30 -17.44
N ILE A 59 7.81 -8.52 -16.44
CA ILE A 59 7.87 -7.05 -16.50
C ILE A 59 9.31 -6.59 -16.73
N ALA A 60 10.26 -7.10 -15.95
CA ALA A 60 11.67 -6.73 -16.07
C ALA A 60 12.25 -7.05 -17.46
N TYR A 61 11.90 -8.21 -18.01
CA TYR A 61 12.31 -8.63 -19.35
C TYR A 61 11.72 -7.72 -20.44
N LEU A 62 10.40 -7.46 -20.38
CA LEU A 62 9.72 -6.63 -21.39
C LEU A 62 10.19 -5.17 -21.33
N ALA A 63 10.38 -4.62 -20.14
CA ALA A 63 10.81 -3.25 -19.93
C ALA A 63 12.27 -3.01 -20.34
N ASN A 64 13.17 -3.97 -20.11
CA ASN A 64 14.62 -3.74 -20.25
C ASN A 64 15.28 -4.57 -21.36
N GLU A 65 14.84 -5.80 -21.64
CA GLU A 65 15.41 -6.58 -22.76
C GLU A 65 14.81 -6.09 -24.06
N ARG A 66 13.48 -6.21 -24.13
CA ARG A 66 12.66 -5.80 -25.27
C ARG A 66 12.50 -4.28 -25.36
N CYS A 67 12.85 -3.54 -24.30
CA CYS A 67 12.81 -2.07 -24.26
C CYS A 67 11.41 -1.50 -24.55
N LEU A 68 10.36 -2.24 -24.18
CA LEU A 68 8.97 -1.86 -24.40
C LEU A 68 8.42 -1.09 -23.21
N ARG A 69 7.46 -0.20 -23.48
CA ARG A 69 6.71 0.47 -22.43
C ARG A 69 5.81 -0.55 -21.72
N THR A 70 6.16 -0.91 -20.49
CA THR A 70 5.55 -2.03 -19.78
C THR A 70 4.80 -1.52 -18.56
N GLY A 71 3.48 -1.63 -18.57
CA GLY A 71 2.61 -1.18 -17.48
C GLY A 71 2.04 -2.36 -16.68
N TYR A 72 1.84 -2.15 -15.38
CA TYR A 72 1.04 -3.00 -14.52
C TYR A 72 -0.17 -2.22 -14.01
N LEU A 73 -1.37 -2.71 -14.29
CA LEU A 73 -2.62 -2.24 -13.70
C LEU A 73 -3.04 -3.20 -12.60
N ALA A 74 -2.86 -2.76 -11.35
CA ALA A 74 -3.51 -3.40 -10.21
C ALA A 74 -4.92 -2.80 -10.08
N LEU A 75 -5.96 -3.61 -9.98
CA LEU A 75 -7.32 -3.07 -9.82
C LEU A 75 -7.44 -2.34 -8.48
N THR A 76 -6.83 -2.87 -7.43
CA THR A 76 -6.89 -2.32 -6.06
C THR A 76 -5.50 -1.89 -5.57
N ARG A 77 -5.45 -1.22 -4.41
CA ARG A 77 -4.19 -0.89 -3.71
C ARG A 77 -3.83 -1.91 -2.63
N GLY A 78 -4.57 -3.01 -2.50
CA GLY A 78 -4.25 -4.09 -1.54
C GLY A 78 -4.59 -3.78 -0.08
N ASP A 79 -5.49 -2.83 0.15
CA ASP A 79 -5.92 -2.24 1.43
C ASP A 79 -6.53 -3.27 2.41
N GLY A 80 -7.22 -4.28 1.87
CA GLY A 80 -7.90 -5.34 2.62
C GLY A 80 -6.99 -6.45 3.13
N GLY A 81 -5.70 -6.40 2.79
CA GLY A 81 -4.69 -7.40 3.13
C GLY A 81 -4.29 -7.43 4.61
N GLN A 82 -3.31 -8.28 4.92
CA GLN A 82 -2.63 -8.32 6.21
C GLN A 82 -1.28 -7.59 6.13
N ASN A 83 -0.83 -7.03 7.25
CA ASN A 83 0.46 -6.35 7.36
C ASN A 83 1.42 -7.18 8.24
N LEU A 84 2.52 -7.65 7.66
CA LEU A 84 3.53 -8.45 8.39
C LEU A 84 4.51 -7.59 9.20
N ILE A 85 4.62 -6.29 8.90
CA ILE A 85 5.69 -5.42 9.42
C ILE A 85 5.18 -4.30 10.33
N GLY A 86 3.87 -4.20 10.55
CA GLY A 86 3.25 -3.22 11.44
C GLY A 86 1.74 -3.37 11.57
N ASN A 87 1.10 -2.38 12.19
CA ASN A 87 -0.31 -2.43 12.56
C ASN A 87 -1.24 -1.69 11.57
N GLU A 88 -0.71 -1.08 10.51
CA GLU A 88 -1.53 -0.38 9.52
C GLU A 88 -2.47 -1.34 8.79
N GLN A 89 -3.72 -0.91 8.60
CA GLN A 89 -4.79 -1.66 7.93
C GLN A 89 -5.61 -0.70 7.05
N GLY A 90 -6.38 -1.24 6.10
CA GLY A 90 -7.24 -0.47 5.21
C GLY A 90 -6.41 0.54 4.41
N ASP A 91 -6.92 1.77 4.29
CA ASP A 91 -6.31 2.86 3.52
C ASP A 91 -4.82 3.09 3.84
N LEU A 92 -4.43 2.95 5.10
CA LEU A 92 -3.04 3.10 5.53
C LEU A 92 -2.14 1.98 4.97
N LEU A 93 -2.66 0.75 4.90
CA LEU A 93 -1.95 -0.36 4.27
C LEU A 93 -1.91 -0.21 2.74
N GLY A 94 -2.98 0.29 2.12
CA GLY A 94 -3.01 0.58 0.69
C GLY A 94 -1.96 1.61 0.28
N LEU A 95 -1.70 2.61 1.12
CA LEU A 95 -0.61 3.57 0.92
C LEU A 95 0.77 2.91 0.96
N ILE A 96 1.00 2.03 1.94
CA ILE A 96 2.25 1.26 2.04
C ILE A 96 2.43 0.44 0.77
N ARG A 97 1.44 -0.37 0.39
CA ARG A 97 1.51 -1.26 -0.79
C ARG A 97 1.61 -0.51 -2.10
N THR A 98 1.02 0.69 -2.20
CA THR A 98 1.21 1.58 -3.35
C THR A 98 2.69 1.95 -3.50
N GLN A 99 3.35 2.35 -2.40
CA GLN A 99 4.77 2.72 -2.42
C GLN A 99 5.70 1.52 -2.58
N GLU A 100 5.36 0.35 -2.04
CA GLU A 100 6.08 -0.91 -2.25
C GLU A 100 6.05 -1.32 -3.73
N LEU A 101 4.90 -1.19 -4.39
CA LEU A 101 4.73 -1.47 -5.81
C LEU A 101 5.49 -0.46 -6.68
N LEU A 102 5.48 0.83 -6.32
CA LEU A 102 6.32 1.85 -6.98
C LEU A 102 7.81 1.56 -6.79
N ALA A 103 8.24 1.08 -5.62
CA ALA A 103 9.61 0.63 -5.39
C ALA A 103 9.97 -0.59 -6.25
N ALA A 104 9.08 -1.57 -6.36
CA ALA A 104 9.21 -2.73 -7.25
C ALA A 104 9.38 -2.29 -8.72
N ARG A 105 8.55 -1.34 -9.19
CA ARG A 105 8.64 -0.76 -10.53
C ARG A 105 9.93 0.02 -10.78
N ARG A 106 10.48 0.72 -9.79
CA ARG A 106 11.82 1.35 -9.90
C ARG A 106 12.94 0.33 -10.13
N VAL A 107 12.77 -0.91 -9.65
CA VAL A 107 13.73 -2.01 -9.82
C VAL A 107 13.55 -2.73 -11.16
N ASP A 108 12.33 -3.11 -11.51
CA ASP A 108 12.06 -3.86 -12.75
C ASP A 108 11.89 -2.98 -14.00
N GLY A 109 11.68 -1.67 -13.84
CA GLY A 109 11.55 -0.71 -14.94
C GLY A 109 10.15 -0.63 -15.56
N GLY A 110 9.14 -1.27 -14.96
CA GLY A 110 7.75 -1.10 -15.37
C GLY A 110 7.11 0.20 -14.87
N GLU A 111 5.87 0.45 -15.29
CA GLU A 111 5.01 1.55 -14.83
C GLU A 111 3.83 1.01 -14.02
N GLN A 112 3.32 1.81 -13.07
CA GLN A 112 2.22 1.40 -12.20
C GLN A 112 0.94 2.19 -12.44
N PHE A 113 -0.19 1.49 -12.50
CA PHE A 113 -1.53 2.06 -12.59
C PHE A 113 -2.47 1.43 -11.57
N PHE A 114 -3.51 2.17 -11.19
CA PHE A 114 -4.58 1.69 -10.32
C PHE A 114 -5.96 2.12 -10.79
N THR A 115 -6.97 1.29 -10.58
CA THR A 115 -8.37 1.73 -10.68
C THR A 115 -8.83 2.42 -9.39
N ARG A 116 -10.11 2.77 -9.32
CA ARG A 116 -10.77 3.21 -8.08
C ARG A 116 -11.28 2.07 -7.22
N ALA A 117 -11.18 0.80 -7.64
CA ALA A 117 -11.64 -0.32 -6.83
C ALA A 117 -10.88 -0.35 -5.49
N ASN A 118 -11.64 -0.54 -4.40
CA ASN A 118 -11.07 -0.75 -3.07
C ASN A 118 -10.98 -2.25 -2.79
N ASP A 119 -9.87 -2.68 -2.19
CA ASP A 119 -9.73 -4.05 -1.69
C ASP A 119 -10.47 -4.16 -0.36
N PHE A 120 -11.61 -4.84 -0.37
CA PHE A 120 -12.44 -5.06 0.82
C PHE A 120 -12.08 -6.35 1.57
N GLY A 121 -10.99 -7.02 1.20
CA GLY A 121 -10.56 -8.29 1.78
C GLY A 121 -10.80 -9.48 0.85
N PHE A 122 -10.67 -10.69 1.41
CA PHE A 122 -10.84 -11.90 0.62
C PHE A 122 -12.29 -12.01 0.14
N SER A 123 -12.45 -12.23 -1.17
CA SER A 123 -13.72 -12.55 -1.80
C SER A 123 -13.61 -13.94 -2.42
N LYS A 124 -14.68 -14.72 -2.34
CA LYS A 124 -14.70 -16.12 -2.78
C LYS A 124 -14.93 -16.27 -4.28
N ASN A 125 -15.72 -15.37 -4.86
CA ASN A 125 -16.16 -15.45 -6.24
C ASN A 125 -16.36 -14.05 -6.86
N PRO A 126 -16.34 -13.94 -8.20
CA PRO A 126 -16.51 -12.63 -8.85
C PRO A 126 -17.91 -12.02 -8.65
N GLU A 127 -18.95 -12.81 -8.37
CA GLU A 127 -20.30 -12.30 -8.12
C GLU A 127 -20.37 -11.46 -6.84
N GLU A 128 -19.78 -11.95 -5.75
CA GLU A 128 -19.59 -11.20 -4.50
C GLU A 128 -18.76 -9.94 -4.78
N THR A 129 -17.64 -10.10 -5.50
CA THR A 129 -16.79 -8.96 -5.88
C THR A 129 -17.57 -7.88 -6.63
N PHE A 130 -18.38 -8.23 -7.62
CA PHE A 130 -19.19 -7.27 -8.39
C PHE A 130 -20.45 -6.78 -7.67
N SER A 131 -20.83 -7.39 -6.54
CA SER A 131 -21.88 -6.85 -5.67
C SER A 131 -21.35 -5.69 -4.81
N ILE A 132 -20.06 -5.71 -4.49
CA ILE A 132 -19.38 -4.68 -3.68
C ILE A 132 -18.73 -3.63 -4.59
N TRP A 133 -17.99 -4.07 -5.61
CA TRP A 133 -17.48 -3.18 -6.65
C TRP A 133 -18.60 -2.78 -7.60
N ASN A 134 -18.67 -1.50 -7.95
CA ASN A 134 -19.49 -1.07 -9.06
C ASN A 134 -18.84 -1.56 -10.37
N ARG A 135 -19.25 -2.74 -10.87
CA ARG A 135 -18.66 -3.40 -12.04
C ARG A 135 -18.49 -2.48 -13.24
N ASP A 136 -19.52 -1.72 -13.59
CA ASP A 136 -19.47 -0.82 -14.75
C ASP A 136 -18.47 0.33 -14.55
N SER A 137 -18.40 0.90 -13.34
CA SER A 137 -17.43 1.95 -13.01
C SER A 137 -15.99 1.45 -13.01
N ILE A 138 -15.74 0.24 -12.48
CA ILE A 138 -14.39 -0.35 -12.49
C ILE A 138 -14.00 -0.76 -13.92
N LEU A 139 -14.94 -1.28 -14.71
CA LEU A 139 -14.71 -1.53 -16.14
C LEU A 139 -14.34 -0.24 -16.90
N ALA A 140 -15.02 0.87 -16.60
CA ALA A 140 -14.70 2.18 -17.15
C ALA A 140 -13.25 2.59 -16.85
N ASP A 141 -12.75 2.31 -15.65
CA ASP A 141 -11.37 2.62 -15.24
C ASP A 141 -10.33 1.75 -15.98
N VAL A 142 -10.63 0.47 -16.21
CA VAL A 142 -9.77 -0.42 -17.03
C VAL A 142 -9.74 0.07 -18.48
N VAL A 143 -10.90 0.41 -19.05
CA VAL A 143 -11.01 0.99 -20.41
C VAL A 143 -10.25 2.30 -20.51
N TRP A 144 -10.39 3.18 -19.52
CA TRP A 144 -9.65 4.44 -19.43
C TRP A 144 -8.14 4.21 -19.48
N THR A 145 -7.65 3.23 -18.71
CA THR A 145 -6.23 2.89 -18.65
C THR A 145 -5.74 2.36 -20.00
N ILE A 146 -6.49 1.48 -20.66
CA ILE A 146 -6.16 0.97 -22.00
C ILE A 146 -6.11 2.11 -23.03
N ARG A 147 -7.11 3.00 -23.06
CA ARG A 147 -7.17 4.13 -24.00
C ARG A 147 -6.05 5.16 -23.78
N LYS A 148 -5.66 5.38 -22.52
CA LYS A 148 -4.59 6.32 -22.13
C LYS A 148 -3.19 5.73 -22.37
N PHE A 149 -2.99 4.46 -22.03
CA PHE A 149 -1.69 3.77 -22.14
C PHE A 149 -1.43 3.18 -23.53
N ARG A 150 -2.48 2.91 -24.33
CA ARG A 150 -2.42 2.36 -25.68
C ARG A 150 -1.52 1.11 -25.80
N PRO A 151 -1.79 0.03 -25.03
CA PRO A 151 -1.00 -1.19 -25.09
C PRO A 151 -1.18 -1.94 -26.42
N ASP A 152 -0.09 -2.39 -27.04
CA ASP A 152 -0.14 -3.29 -28.19
C ASP A 152 -0.63 -4.70 -27.77
N VAL A 153 -0.22 -5.15 -26.59
CA VAL A 153 -0.60 -6.45 -26.00
C VAL A 153 -1.15 -6.26 -24.59
N LEU A 154 -2.26 -6.93 -24.28
CA LEU A 154 -2.76 -7.07 -22.91
C LEU A 154 -2.39 -8.44 -22.35
N LEU A 155 -2.02 -8.48 -21.07
CA LEU A 155 -1.72 -9.70 -20.33
C LEU A 155 -2.58 -9.77 -19.07
N THR A 156 -3.20 -10.92 -18.77
CA THR A 156 -3.83 -11.17 -17.46
C THR A 156 -2.99 -12.14 -16.63
N ARG A 157 -2.98 -11.94 -15.31
CA ARG A 157 -2.39 -12.90 -14.37
C ARG A 157 -3.24 -14.13 -14.13
N PHE A 158 -4.55 -13.98 -14.27
CA PHE A 158 -5.55 -14.97 -13.88
C PHE A 158 -6.49 -15.29 -15.04
N ALA A 159 -7.15 -16.44 -14.94
CA ALA A 159 -8.20 -16.87 -15.84
C ALA A 159 -9.58 -16.50 -15.28
N THR A 160 -10.59 -16.50 -16.15
CA THR A 160 -12.00 -16.19 -15.82
C THR A 160 -12.77 -17.38 -15.23
N ASP A 161 -12.13 -18.55 -15.12
CA ASP A 161 -12.73 -19.81 -14.66
C ASP A 161 -12.68 -20.03 -13.14
N GLY A 162 -12.17 -19.07 -12.37
CA GLY A 162 -12.07 -19.16 -10.92
C GLY A 162 -10.86 -19.95 -10.40
N SER A 163 -10.01 -20.49 -11.28
CA SER A 163 -8.81 -21.25 -10.90
C SER A 163 -7.80 -20.47 -10.04
N GLY A 164 -7.89 -19.12 -10.05
CA GLY A 164 -7.09 -18.22 -9.22
C GLY A 164 -7.48 -18.18 -7.74
N GLY A 165 -8.59 -18.82 -7.33
CA GLY A 165 -8.97 -19.04 -5.93
C GLY A 165 -9.47 -17.83 -5.14
N HIS A 166 -9.48 -16.62 -5.73
CA HIS A 166 -9.98 -15.39 -5.11
C HIS A 166 -10.90 -14.66 -6.11
N GLY A 167 -12.04 -14.18 -5.64
CA GLY A 167 -13.04 -13.40 -6.40
C GLY A 167 -12.44 -12.21 -7.14
N HIS A 168 -11.58 -11.41 -6.49
CA HIS A 168 -10.90 -10.28 -7.13
C HIS A 168 -10.03 -10.72 -8.32
N HIS A 169 -9.32 -11.85 -8.21
CA HIS A 169 -8.49 -12.39 -9.29
C HIS A 169 -9.35 -12.69 -10.52
N THR A 170 -10.46 -13.39 -10.31
CA THR A 170 -11.40 -13.77 -11.38
C THR A 170 -12.08 -12.54 -11.97
N ALA A 171 -12.56 -11.62 -11.12
CA ALA A 171 -13.16 -10.36 -11.54
C ALA A 171 -12.19 -9.51 -12.38
N SER A 172 -10.90 -9.47 -12.01
CA SER A 172 -9.88 -8.74 -12.78
C SER A 172 -9.70 -9.30 -14.19
N ALA A 173 -9.72 -10.62 -14.35
CA ALA A 173 -9.64 -11.29 -15.64
C ALA A 173 -10.89 -11.03 -16.49
N ILE A 174 -12.08 -11.09 -15.88
CA ILE A 174 -13.37 -10.80 -16.54
C ILE A 174 -13.36 -9.35 -17.08
N LEU A 175 -12.98 -8.40 -16.23
CA LEU A 175 -12.91 -6.98 -16.61
C LEU A 175 -11.86 -6.73 -17.71
N ALA A 176 -10.72 -7.41 -17.69
CA ALA A 176 -9.72 -7.30 -18.75
C ALA A 176 -10.25 -7.82 -20.11
N GLU A 177 -10.96 -8.95 -20.11
CA GLU A 177 -11.59 -9.50 -21.31
C GLU A 177 -12.68 -8.59 -21.90
N GLU A 178 -13.50 -7.97 -21.04
CA GLU A 178 -14.52 -7.00 -21.45
C GLU A 178 -13.88 -5.71 -21.97
N ALA A 179 -12.89 -5.18 -21.24
CA ALA A 179 -12.21 -3.94 -21.56
C ALA A 179 -11.45 -4.02 -22.88
N PHE A 180 -10.92 -5.19 -23.26
CA PHE A 180 -10.30 -5.40 -24.58
C PHE A 180 -11.20 -4.98 -25.73
N THR A 181 -12.51 -5.26 -25.63
CA THR A 181 -13.50 -4.90 -26.66
C THR A 181 -14.01 -3.47 -26.43
N ALA A 182 -14.36 -3.13 -25.19
CA ALA A 182 -14.94 -1.82 -24.87
C ALA A 182 -13.98 -0.65 -25.11
N ALA A 183 -12.66 -0.86 -24.99
CA ALA A 183 -11.68 0.19 -25.26
C ALA A 183 -11.67 0.65 -26.73
N ALA A 184 -12.05 -0.23 -27.66
CA ALA A 184 -12.14 0.05 -29.10
C ALA A 184 -13.50 0.62 -29.53
N ASP A 185 -14.52 0.51 -28.67
CA ASP A 185 -15.90 0.93 -28.98
C ASP A 185 -16.14 2.39 -28.54
N PRO A 186 -16.42 3.33 -29.47
CA PRO A 186 -16.65 4.74 -29.12
C PRO A 186 -17.97 4.99 -28.38
N THR A 187 -18.91 4.03 -28.39
CA THR A 187 -20.19 4.13 -27.68
C THR A 187 -20.09 3.75 -26.20
N ARG A 188 -19.02 3.04 -25.82
CA ARG A 188 -18.69 2.69 -24.44
C ARG A 188 -17.89 3.79 -23.78
N TYR A 189 -18.39 4.34 -22.68
CA TYR A 189 -17.74 5.42 -21.91
C TYR A 189 -17.35 6.63 -22.79
N PRO A 190 -18.30 7.22 -23.56
CA PRO A 190 -18.01 8.30 -24.51
C PRO A 190 -17.47 9.57 -23.82
N GLU A 191 -17.77 9.79 -22.54
CA GLU A 191 -17.26 10.90 -21.74
C GLU A 191 -15.73 10.91 -21.64
N GLN A 192 -15.09 9.74 -21.70
CA GLN A 192 -13.62 9.62 -21.71
C GLN A 192 -13.00 10.18 -22.99
N LEU A 193 -13.73 10.16 -24.11
CA LEU A 193 -13.22 10.55 -25.43
C LEU A 193 -12.94 12.05 -25.56
N LYS A 194 -13.32 12.84 -24.55
CA LYS A 194 -12.85 14.22 -24.36
C LYS A 194 -11.33 14.29 -24.15
N TYR A 195 -10.72 13.24 -23.58
CA TYR A 195 -9.32 13.22 -23.17
C TYR A 195 -8.48 12.20 -23.92
N VAL A 196 -9.09 11.09 -24.35
CA VAL A 196 -8.43 9.97 -25.02
C VAL A 196 -9.15 9.60 -26.31
N ARG A 197 -8.57 8.67 -27.08
CA ARG A 197 -9.21 8.07 -28.25
C ARG A 197 -9.49 6.60 -27.95
N VAL A 198 -10.40 6.00 -28.71
CA VAL A 198 -10.55 4.54 -28.69
C VAL A 198 -9.23 3.86 -29.03
N TRP A 199 -9.03 2.67 -28.47
CA TRP A 199 -7.81 1.90 -28.69
C TRP A 199 -8.12 0.40 -28.72
N GLN A 200 -7.70 -0.27 -29.78
CA GLN A 200 -7.78 -1.72 -29.94
C GLN A 200 -6.39 -2.31 -29.74
N ALA A 201 -6.19 -3.04 -28.64
CA ALA A 201 -4.99 -3.86 -28.49
C ALA A 201 -5.00 -5.00 -29.53
N LYS A 202 -3.83 -5.44 -29.98
CA LYS A 202 -3.72 -6.50 -31.01
C LYS A 202 -4.21 -7.85 -30.49
N ARG A 203 -3.96 -8.11 -29.20
CA ARG A 203 -4.34 -9.36 -28.52
C ARG A 203 -4.39 -9.22 -27.01
N LEU A 204 -5.14 -10.11 -26.39
CA LEU A 204 -5.19 -10.38 -24.96
C LEU A 204 -4.73 -11.81 -24.71
N LEU A 205 -3.74 -11.98 -23.84
CA LEU A 205 -3.18 -13.28 -23.47
C LEU A 205 -3.28 -13.49 -21.96
N TYR A 206 -3.53 -14.72 -21.55
CA TYR A 206 -3.40 -15.15 -20.16
C TYR A 206 -1.97 -15.62 -19.91
N ASN A 207 -1.23 -14.98 -18.99
CA ASN A 207 0.07 -15.46 -18.54
C ASN A 207 -0.13 -16.64 -17.57
N ASN A 208 -0.14 -17.84 -18.15
CA ASN A 208 -0.49 -19.07 -17.46
C ASN A 208 0.60 -19.48 -16.47
N ALA A 209 0.28 -19.34 -15.19
CA ALA A 209 1.15 -19.64 -14.07
C ALA A 209 0.86 -20.98 -13.40
N ALA A 210 0.19 -21.93 -14.07
CA ALA A 210 -0.17 -23.23 -13.49
C ALA A 210 1.02 -23.97 -12.85
N ARG A 211 2.23 -23.83 -13.42
CA ARG A 211 3.47 -24.41 -12.87
C ARG A 211 3.93 -23.84 -11.54
N PHE A 212 3.42 -22.68 -11.13
CA PHE A 212 3.65 -22.14 -9.80
C PHE A 212 2.96 -22.98 -8.71
N TRP A 213 1.76 -23.50 -8.99
CA TRP A 213 0.97 -24.30 -8.05
C TRP A 213 1.20 -25.80 -8.21
N ASN A 214 1.41 -26.25 -9.45
CA ASN A 214 1.71 -27.64 -9.78
C ASN A 214 2.89 -27.68 -10.75
N PRO A 215 4.12 -27.98 -10.29
CA PRO A 215 5.31 -28.05 -11.14
C PRO A 215 5.17 -28.99 -12.36
N ASN A 216 4.27 -29.97 -12.27
CA ASN A 216 4.00 -30.96 -13.32
C ASN A 216 2.81 -30.57 -14.23
N ALA A 217 2.28 -29.35 -14.11
CA ALA A 217 1.18 -28.90 -14.97
C ALA A 217 1.58 -29.00 -16.45
N ASP A 218 0.68 -29.59 -17.25
CA ASP A 218 0.86 -29.67 -18.69
C ASP A 218 0.73 -28.27 -19.30
N MET A 219 1.77 -27.86 -19.99
CA MET A 219 1.85 -26.57 -20.69
C MET A 219 1.85 -26.77 -22.20
N SER A 220 1.59 -28.00 -22.69
CA SER A 220 1.40 -28.28 -24.10
C SER A 220 0.33 -27.34 -24.68
N GLY A 221 0.58 -26.83 -25.89
CA GLY A 221 -0.30 -25.85 -26.54
C GLY A 221 -0.25 -24.41 -25.98
N ASN A 222 0.51 -24.14 -24.92
CA ASN A 222 0.80 -22.76 -24.51
C ASN A 222 1.96 -22.22 -25.35
N LEU A 223 1.90 -20.94 -25.70
CA LEU A 223 3.06 -20.22 -26.21
C LEU A 223 4.06 -20.03 -25.07
N SER A 224 5.34 -20.28 -25.30
CA SER A 224 6.39 -20.09 -24.30
C SER A 224 7.37 -18.98 -24.70
N LEU A 225 7.83 -18.19 -23.73
CA LEU A 225 8.86 -17.16 -23.90
C LEU A 225 9.98 -17.36 -22.87
N GLU A 226 11.23 -17.35 -23.33
CA GLU A 226 12.40 -17.33 -22.45
C GLU A 226 12.60 -15.93 -21.88
N VAL A 227 12.62 -15.81 -20.56
CA VAL A 227 12.73 -14.52 -19.85
C VAL A 227 13.70 -14.59 -18.67
N GLY A 228 14.56 -15.61 -18.58
CA GLY A 228 15.54 -15.80 -17.51
C GLY A 228 16.93 -15.25 -17.84
N SER A 229 17.16 -14.85 -19.09
CA SER A 229 18.46 -14.39 -19.59
C SER A 229 19.10 -13.26 -18.76
N GLU A 230 20.43 -13.15 -18.88
CA GLU A 230 21.21 -12.03 -18.36
C GLU A 230 21.09 -10.80 -19.25
N ASN A 231 20.94 -9.62 -18.65
CA ASN A 231 21.11 -8.35 -19.34
C ASN A 231 22.47 -7.73 -18.98
N PHE A 232 23.39 -7.71 -19.95
CA PHE A 232 24.76 -7.24 -19.72
C PHE A 232 24.88 -5.75 -19.36
N LEU A 233 23.91 -4.91 -19.73
CA LEU A 233 23.94 -3.49 -19.34
C LEU A 233 23.58 -3.32 -17.86
N LEU A 234 22.68 -4.15 -17.35
CA LEU A 234 22.26 -4.14 -15.95
C LEU A 234 23.13 -5.04 -15.06
N GLY A 235 23.95 -5.92 -15.65
CA GLY A 235 24.80 -6.88 -14.93
C GLY A 235 24.02 -7.89 -14.09
N LYS A 236 22.76 -8.16 -14.47
CA LYS A 236 21.83 -9.04 -13.74
C LYS A 236 20.97 -9.84 -14.70
N SER A 237 20.62 -11.05 -14.30
CA SER A 237 19.52 -11.80 -14.90
C SER A 237 18.16 -11.26 -14.49
N TYR A 238 17.15 -11.51 -15.32
CA TYR A 238 15.78 -11.12 -15.00
C TYR A 238 15.22 -11.87 -13.80
N GLY A 239 15.74 -13.06 -13.47
CA GLY A 239 15.44 -13.74 -12.22
C GLY A 239 16.00 -13.01 -10.99
N GLU A 240 17.17 -12.37 -11.10
CA GLU A 240 17.74 -11.53 -10.03
C GLU A 240 16.96 -10.23 -9.85
N ILE A 241 16.65 -9.54 -10.95
CA ILE A 241 15.84 -8.30 -10.92
C ILE A 241 14.45 -8.59 -10.37
N ALA A 242 13.83 -9.70 -10.78
CA ALA A 242 12.53 -10.12 -10.28
C ALA A 242 12.54 -10.37 -8.77
N ALA A 243 13.59 -11.02 -8.25
CA ALA A 243 13.72 -11.30 -6.83
C ALA A 243 13.87 -10.01 -6.01
N GLU A 244 14.65 -9.04 -6.49
CA GLU A 244 14.80 -7.72 -5.88
C GLU A 244 13.49 -6.92 -5.93
N SER A 245 12.84 -6.88 -7.09
CA SER A 245 11.54 -6.21 -7.29
C SER A 245 10.49 -6.79 -6.34
N ARG A 246 10.32 -8.11 -6.33
CA ARG A 246 9.36 -8.82 -5.46
C ARG A 246 9.65 -8.61 -3.97
N SER A 247 10.92 -8.45 -3.60
CA SER A 247 11.30 -8.22 -2.20
C SER A 247 10.98 -6.81 -1.68
N ASN A 248 10.47 -5.90 -2.53
CA ASN A 248 9.90 -4.63 -2.08
C ASN A 248 8.51 -4.76 -1.45
N HIS A 249 7.80 -5.87 -1.71
CA HIS A 249 6.51 -6.20 -1.08
C HIS A 249 6.69 -6.69 0.36
N LYS A 250 7.24 -5.83 1.21
CA LYS A 250 7.66 -6.18 2.58
C LYS A 250 6.47 -6.40 3.49
N SER A 251 5.42 -5.59 3.36
CA SER A 251 4.16 -5.76 4.09
C SER A 251 3.54 -7.15 3.89
N GLN A 252 3.75 -7.77 2.72
CA GLN A 252 3.27 -9.12 2.39
C GLN A 252 4.25 -10.24 2.79
N GLY A 253 5.50 -9.91 3.10
CA GLY A 253 6.55 -10.91 3.36
C GLY A 253 7.04 -11.63 2.11
N PHE A 254 7.02 -10.97 0.94
CA PHE A 254 7.32 -11.59 -0.36
C PHE A 254 8.82 -11.62 -0.73
N GLY A 255 9.70 -11.51 0.27
CA GLY A 255 11.14 -11.66 0.09
C GLY A 255 11.47 -12.95 -0.68
N SER A 256 12.38 -12.85 -1.65
CA SER A 256 12.71 -14.00 -2.51
C SER A 256 14.20 -14.09 -2.82
N ALA A 257 14.68 -15.33 -2.95
CA ALA A 257 16.05 -15.60 -3.34
C ALA A 257 16.26 -15.24 -4.81
N ARG A 258 17.44 -14.68 -5.12
CA ARG A 258 17.87 -14.43 -6.48
C ARG A 258 18.05 -15.75 -7.24
N VAL A 259 17.48 -15.84 -8.45
CA VAL A 259 17.60 -17.01 -9.34
C VAL A 259 18.31 -16.61 -10.62
N ARG A 260 19.21 -17.46 -11.11
CA ARG A 260 19.95 -17.28 -12.36
C ARG A 260 19.69 -18.43 -13.31
N GLY A 261 19.81 -18.17 -14.61
CA GLY A 261 19.62 -19.16 -15.67
C GLY A 261 18.28 -19.03 -16.38
N SER A 262 18.06 -19.91 -17.35
CA SER A 262 16.90 -19.82 -18.22
C SER A 262 15.60 -20.15 -17.49
N ILE A 263 14.57 -19.35 -17.73
CA ILE A 263 13.22 -19.59 -17.21
C ILE A 263 12.20 -19.25 -18.28
N LEU A 264 11.28 -20.18 -18.54
CA LEU A 264 10.18 -20.01 -19.47
C LEU A 264 8.96 -19.42 -18.77
N GLU A 265 8.31 -18.47 -19.44
CA GLU A 265 6.94 -18.03 -19.18
C GLU A 265 5.98 -18.57 -20.22
N TYR A 266 4.74 -18.81 -19.84
CA TYR A 266 3.74 -19.44 -20.71
C TYR A 266 2.52 -18.54 -20.89
N PHE A 267 1.93 -18.60 -22.08
CA PHE A 267 0.84 -17.73 -22.50
C PHE A 267 -0.23 -18.52 -23.26
N LYS A 268 -1.49 -18.25 -22.92
CA LYS A 268 -2.66 -18.75 -23.64
C LYS A 268 -3.40 -17.58 -24.31
N PRO A 269 -3.64 -17.62 -25.63
CA PRO A 269 -4.46 -16.63 -26.32
C PRO A 269 -5.91 -16.61 -25.81
N ILE A 270 -6.46 -15.41 -25.59
CA ILE A 270 -7.83 -15.21 -25.11
C ILE A 270 -8.67 -14.46 -26.15
N LYS A 271 -8.20 -13.30 -26.64
CA LYS A 271 -8.85 -12.50 -27.69
C LYS A 271 -7.84 -11.88 -28.65
N GLY A 272 -8.30 -11.53 -29.85
CA GLY A 272 -7.48 -10.93 -30.91
C GLY A 272 -6.66 -11.97 -31.68
N ASP A 273 -5.56 -11.52 -32.30
CA ASP A 273 -4.72 -12.38 -33.12
C ASP A 273 -3.94 -13.41 -32.28
N VAL A 274 -3.89 -14.66 -32.76
CA VAL A 274 -3.25 -15.80 -32.07
C VAL A 274 -1.76 -15.88 -32.46
N PRO A 275 -0.82 -15.53 -31.56
CA PRO A 275 0.61 -15.70 -31.83
C PRO A 275 1.04 -17.17 -31.82
N GLN A 276 2.07 -17.53 -32.58
CA GLN A 276 2.63 -18.88 -32.67
C GLN A 276 4.01 -18.99 -32.02
N LYS A 277 4.85 -17.95 -32.13
CA LYS A 277 6.26 -17.99 -31.67
C LYS A 277 6.62 -16.93 -30.66
N ASP A 278 6.02 -15.75 -30.74
CA ASP A 278 6.32 -14.62 -29.85
C ASP A 278 5.05 -13.83 -29.56
N ILE A 279 4.89 -13.34 -28.33
CA ILE A 279 3.69 -12.62 -27.90
C ILE A 279 3.48 -11.30 -28.68
N PHE A 280 4.51 -10.76 -29.36
CA PHE A 280 4.45 -9.60 -30.26
C PHE A 280 4.49 -9.95 -31.74
N GLU A 281 4.32 -11.22 -32.13
CA GLU A 281 4.29 -11.64 -33.53
C GLU A 281 3.28 -10.81 -34.34
N GLY A 282 3.71 -10.23 -35.48
CA GLY A 282 2.89 -9.36 -36.31
C GLY A 282 2.70 -7.93 -35.80
N ILE A 283 3.49 -7.49 -34.80
CA ILE A 283 3.49 -6.12 -34.28
C ILE A 283 4.82 -5.46 -34.64
N ASP A 284 4.78 -4.39 -35.45
CA ASP A 284 5.96 -3.58 -35.74
C ASP A 284 6.37 -2.79 -34.48
N GLN A 285 7.58 -3.03 -33.99
CA GLN A 285 8.14 -2.36 -32.81
C GLN A 285 9.15 -1.24 -33.19
N SER A 286 9.17 -0.87 -34.47
CA SER A 286 10.02 0.19 -35.02
C SER A 286 9.21 1.44 -35.34
N PHE A 287 9.91 2.55 -35.59
CA PHE A 287 9.29 3.81 -36.00
C PHE A 287 8.63 3.76 -37.39
N SER A 288 8.76 2.67 -38.14
CA SER A 288 8.11 2.51 -39.46
C SER A 288 6.58 2.62 -39.38
N ARG A 289 5.97 2.26 -38.24
CA ARG A 289 4.53 2.48 -38.01
C ARG A 289 4.12 3.90 -37.64
N ILE A 290 5.07 4.81 -37.41
CA ILE A 290 4.81 6.18 -36.94
C ILE A 290 5.15 7.18 -38.04
N LYS A 291 4.11 7.82 -38.59
CA LYS A 291 4.26 8.81 -39.66
C LYS A 291 5.09 10.01 -39.20
N GLY A 292 6.11 10.35 -39.98
CA GLY A 292 6.99 11.52 -39.76
C GLY A 292 8.12 11.28 -38.77
N ALA A 293 8.36 10.02 -38.35
CA ALA A 293 9.41 9.67 -37.41
C ALA A 293 10.70 9.16 -38.07
N GLU A 294 10.81 9.18 -39.40
CA GLU A 294 11.92 8.59 -40.15
C GLU A 294 13.26 9.24 -39.81
N LYS A 295 13.31 10.59 -39.78
CA LYS A 295 14.53 11.32 -39.43
C LYS A 295 14.85 11.18 -37.94
N PHE A 296 13.84 11.28 -37.07
CA PHE A 296 13.99 11.04 -35.63
C PHE A 296 14.59 9.66 -35.34
N SER A 297 14.08 8.61 -35.98
CA SER A 297 14.57 7.25 -35.79
C SER A 297 16.02 7.09 -36.25
N LYS A 298 16.39 7.67 -37.40
CA LYS A 298 17.79 7.67 -37.86
C LYS A 298 18.73 8.33 -36.85
N LEU A 299 18.33 9.48 -36.30
CA LEU A 299 19.11 10.18 -35.26
C LEU A 299 19.21 9.35 -33.98
N ALA A 300 18.10 8.77 -33.49
CA ALA A 300 18.12 7.91 -32.31
C ALA A 300 19.04 6.69 -32.48
N GLN A 301 19.00 6.05 -33.65
CA GLN A 301 19.91 4.95 -34.00
C GLN A 301 21.37 5.40 -34.07
N GLN A 302 21.62 6.58 -34.63
CA GLN A 302 22.97 7.14 -34.74
C GLN A 302 23.54 7.44 -33.35
N VAL A 303 22.77 8.11 -32.48
CA VAL A 303 23.19 8.38 -31.09
C VAL A 303 23.52 7.07 -30.38
N TYR A 304 22.67 6.05 -30.49
CA TYR A 304 22.91 4.76 -29.86
C TYR A 304 24.22 4.11 -30.33
N LYS A 305 24.55 4.19 -31.63
CA LYS A 305 25.79 3.63 -32.20
C LYS A 305 27.04 4.44 -31.84
N GLU A 306 26.91 5.76 -31.70
CA GLU A 306 28.03 6.67 -31.46
C GLU A 306 28.24 6.98 -29.96
N TYR A 307 27.39 6.43 -29.09
CA TYR A 307 27.48 6.64 -27.65
C TYR A 307 28.84 6.23 -27.09
N LYS A 308 29.42 7.10 -26.26
CA LYS A 308 30.71 6.88 -25.58
C LYS A 308 30.49 6.86 -24.07
N PRO A 309 30.60 5.71 -23.39
CA PRO A 309 30.36 5.60 -21.95
C PRO A 309 31.17 6.57 -21.09
N GLU A 310 32.41 6.87 -21.49
CA GLU A 310 33.32 7.78 -20.80
C GLU A 310 33.08 9.25 -21.15
N GLN A 311 32.28 9.52 -22.19
CA GLN A 311 31.94 10.86 -22.65
C GLN A 311 30.46 10.97 -23.09
N PRO A 312 29.47 10.78 -22.19
CA PRO A 312 28.06 10.82 -22.54
C PRO A 312 27.64 12.13 -23.23
N SER A 313 28.26 13.25 -22.86
CA SER A 313 27.99 14.56 -23.46
C SER A 313 28.28 14.63 -24.97
N ALA A 314 29.08 13.71 -25.52
CA ALA A 314 29.31 13.63 -26.96
C ALA A 314 28.03 13.29 -27.74
N SER A 315 27.02 12.71 -27.09
CA SER A 315 25.71 12.44 -27.68
C SER A 315 24.79 13.65 -27.78
N LEU A 316 25.08 14.74 -27.06
CA LEU A 316 24.18 15.90 -26.96
C LEU A 316 23.84 16.55 -28.31
N PRO A 317 24.78 16.78 -29.26
CA PRO A 317 24.42 17.39 -30.54
C PRO A 317 23.35 16.61 -31.31
N LEU A 318 23.49 15.29 -31.38
CA LEU A 318 22.54 14.42 -32.07
C LEU A 318 21.21 14.30 -31.29
N LEU A 319 21.25 14.25 -29.95
CA LEU A 319 20.04 14.24 -29.13
C LEU A 319 19.23 15.55 -29.26
N LEU A 320 19.93 16.68 -29.35
CA LEU A 320 19.33 17.99 -29.57
C LEU A 320 18.72 18.11 -30.98
N GLU A 321 19.38 17.57 -32.01
CA GLU A 321 18.78 17.48 -33.34
C GLU A 321 17.54 16.57 -33.34
N ALA A 322 17.60 15.42 -32.65
CA ALA A 322 16.44 14.55 -32.49
C ALA A 322 15.28 15.27 -31.77
N TYR A 323 15.59 16.18 -30.84
CA TYR A 323 14.58 16.95 -30.11
C TYR A 323 13.84 17.93 -31.03
N GLN A 324 14.56 18.57 -31.96
CA GLN A 324 13.93 19.41 -32.98
C GLN A 324 13.03 18.61 -33.92
N GLU A 325 13.44 17.37 -34.26
CA GLU A 325 12.68 16.49 -35.14
C GLU A 325 11.41 15.89 -34.49
N LEU A 326 11.21 16.05 -33.18
CA LEU A 326 9.95 15.64 -32.54
C LEU A 326 8.73 16.26 -33.22
N GLY A 327 8.80 17.53 -33.65
CA GLY A 327 7.68 18.21 -34.32
C GLY A 327 7.21 17.57 -35.63
N SER A 328 8.03 16.71 -36.22
CA SER A 328 7.69 15.93 -37.43
C SER A 328 6.79 14.73 -37.10
N ILE A 329 6.86 14.18 -35.87
CA ILE A 329 6.06 13.05 -35.39
C ILE A 329 4.60 13.47 -35.24
N LYS A 330 3.70 12.88 -36.05
CA LYS A 330 2.27 13.24 -36.06
C LYS A 330 1.43 12.50 -35.01
N ASP A 331 1.92 11.39 -34.50
CA ASP A 331 1.25 10.68 -33.41
C ASP A 331 1.52 11.41 -32.08
N SER A 332 0.49 12.02 -31.50
CA SER A 332 0.62 12.82 -30.28
C SER A 332 1.02 12.01 -29.05
N TYR A 333 0.70 10.71 -29.01
CA TYR A 333 1.06 9.83 -27.90
C TYR A 333 2.55 9.49 -27.95
N TRP A 334 3.04 9.03 -29.11
CA TRP A 334 4.46 8.74 -29.26
C TRP A 334 5.32 9.99 -29.24
N HIS A 335 4.82 11.13 -29.74
CA HIS A 335 5.48 12.42 -29.58
C HIS A 335 5.72 12.74 -28.09
N ALA A 336 4.67 12.68 -27.26
CA ALA A 336 4.78 12.99 -25.84
C ALA A 336 5.73 12.02 -25.09
N GLU A 337 5.61 10.73 -25.37
CA GLU A 337 6.47 9.70 -24.75
C GLU A 337 7.95 9.87 -25.14
N LYS A 338 8.22 10.08 -26.43
CA LYS A 338 9.60 10.27 -26.92
C LYS A 338 10.20 11.59 -26.50
N LYS A 339 9.39 12.65 -26.38
CA LYS A 339 9.81 13.92 -25.79
C LYS A 339 10.31 13.72 -24.36
N LYS A 340 9.53 13.05 -23.50
CA LYS A 340 9.92 12.78 -22.12
C LYS A 340 11.23 11.99 -22.03
N GLN A 341 11.36 10.89 -22.79
CA GLN A 341 12.59 10.08 -22.83
C GLN A 341 13.80 10.91 -23.27
N LEU A 342 13.61 11.77 -24.27
CA LEU A 342 14.69 12.58 -24.82
C LEU A 342 15.14 13.68 -23.87
N GLU A 343 14.21 14.36 -23.19
CA GLU A 343 14.54 15.34 -22.16
C GLU A 343 15.36 14.69 -21.03
N GLU A 344 14.96 13.51 -20.54
CA GLU A 344 15.72 12.76 -19.54
C GLU A 344 17.12 12.38 -20.03
N LEU A 345 17.26 11.90 -21.27
CA LEU A 345 18.54 11.55 -21.88
C LEU A 345 19.44 12.77 -22.12
N ILE A 346 18.89 13.90 -22.55
CA ILE A 346 19.65 15.16 -22.69
C ILE A 346 20.16 15.61 -21.32
N ALA A 347 19.32 15.59 -20.30
CA ALA A 347 19.74 15.94 -18.94
C ALA A 347 20.83 14.99 -18.41
N ALA A 348 20.66 13.68 -18.61
CA ALA A 348 21.64 12.67 -18.18
C ALA A 348 22.98 12.80 -18.93
N CYS A 349 22.97 12.95 -20.26
CA CYS A 349 24.18 13.11 -21.07
C CYS A 349 24.92 14.43 -20.78
N ALA A 350 24.21 15.50 -20.43
CA ALA A 350 24.81 16.75 -19.98
C ALA A 350 25.31 16.69 -18.53
N GLY A 351 24.93 15.65 -17.77
CA GLY A 351 25.15 15.58 -16.34
C GLY A 351 24.48 16.75 -15.62
N LEU A 352 23.29 17.15 -16.09
CA LEU A 352 22.51 18.22 -15.47
C LEU A 352 22.04 17.77 -14.10
N TRP A 353 22.28 18.61 -13.11
CA TRP A 353 21.74 18.45 -11.77
C TRP A 353 20.88 19.67 -11.44
N LEU A 354 19.56 19.45 -11.39
CA LEU A 354 18.53 20.46 -11.19
C LEU A 354 17.71 20.07 -9.96
N GLU A 355 17.72 20.88 -8.92
CA GLU A 355 17.02 20.59 -7.67
C GLU A 355 16.39 21.84 -7.09
N ALA A 356 15.19 21.69 -6.53
CA ALA A 356 14.55 22.68 -5.69
C ALA A 356 14.32 22.06 -4.31
N ASN A 357 15.08 22.53 -3.31
CA ASN A 357 15.03 22.00 -1.96
C ASN A 357 14.40 23.04 -1.02
N PRO A 358 13.28 22.72 -0.37
CA PRO A 358 12.74 23.58 0.67
C PRO A 358 13.59 23.49 1.93
N ALA A 359 13.59 24.55 2.73
CA ALA A 359 14.29 24.58 4.03
C ALA A 359 13.69 23.59 5.05
N ASP A 360 12.44 23.19 4.85
CA ASP A 360 11.71 22.23 5.68
C ASP A 360 10.88 21.28 4.80
N PHE A 361 10.53 20.10 5.30
CA PHE A 361 9.75 19.11 4.55
C PHE A 361 8.27 19.47 4.41
N GLU A 362 7.81 20.48 5.14
CA GLU A 362 6.44 20.94 5.08
C GLU A 362 6.27 22.45 5.32
N THR A 363 5.17 23.00 4.81
CA THR A 363 4.71 24.34 5.16
C THR A 363 3.19 24.39 5.20
N ALA A 364 2.64 25.27 6.04
CA ALA A 364 1.20 25.44 6.15
C ALA A 364 0.64 26.31 5.01
N GLN A 365 -0.65 26.15 4.73
CA GLN A 365 -1.42 27.10 3.93
C GLN A 365 -1.25 28.54 4.46
N GLY A 366 -0.95 29.49 3.58
CA GLY A 366 -0.74 30.90 3.94
C GLY A 366 0.68 31.24 4.45
N ALA A 367 1.51 30.24 4.73
CA ALA A 367 2.86 30.45 5.25
C ALA A 367 3.90 30.66 4.13
N ASP A 368 5.03 31.26 4.51
CA ASP A 368 6.17 31.41 3.62
C ASP A 368 7.01 30.13 3.56
N LEU A 369 7.62 29.90 2.41
CA LEU A 369 8.50 28.77 2.11
C LEU A 369 9.80 29.29 1.52
N LEU A 370 10.92 29.04 2.22
CA LEU A 370 12.24 29.29 1.69
C LEU A 370 12.68 28.10 0.81
N LEU A 371 12.95 28.37 -0.46
CA LEU A 371 13.48 27.41 -1.43
C LEU A 371 14.94 27.71 -1.75
N THR A 372 15.75 26.66 -1.77
CA THR A 372 17.08 26.66 -2.39
C THR A 372 17.00 25.97 -3.75
N ILE A 373 17.33 26.71 -4.81
CA ILE A 373 17.26 26.26 -6.19
C ILE A 373 18.68 26.10 -6.72
N ASN A 374 19.00 24.91 -7.20
CA ASN A 374 20.31 24.55 -7.72
C ASN A 374 20.23 24.15 -9.18
N ALA A 375 21.19 24.62 -9.98
CA ALA A 375 21.40 24.17 -11.35
C ALA A 375 22.89 24.00 -11.64
N LEU A 376 23.27 22.82 -12.13
CA LEU A 376 24.65 22.46 -12.43
C LEU A 376 24.72 21.73 -13.78
N ASN A 377 25.72 22.08 -14.58
CA ASN A 377 26.08 21.41 -15.83
C ASN A 377 27.46 20.75 -15.65
N ARG A 378 27.58 19.45 -15.91
CA ARG A 378 28.86 18.71 -15.80
C ARG A 378 29.50 18.45 -17.16
N SER A 379 28.85 18.88 -18.24
CA SER A 379 29.38 18.74 -19.60
C SER A 379 30.21 19.95 -20.04
N LYS A 380 30.98 19.77 -21.12
CA LYS A 380 31.65 20.88 -21.81
C LYS A 380 30.73 21.61 -22.81
N VAL A 381 29.50 21.12 -23.00
CA VAL A 381 28.54 21.77 -23.89
C VAL A 381 28.01 23.02 -23.17
N PRO A 382 28.05 24.21 -23.79
CA PRO A 382 27.49 25.41 -23.19
C PRO A 382 25.98 25.25 -22.95
N VAL A 383 25.55 25.45 -21.70
CA VAL A 383 24.14 25.46 -21.31
C VAL A 383 23.86 26.75 -20.56
N THR A 384 22.89 27.53 -21.01
CA THR A 384 22.49 28.78 -20.36
C THR A 384 21.19 28.56 -19.60
N LEU A 385 21.17 28.89 -18.32
CA LEU A 385 19.95 28.99 -17.53
C LEU A 385 19.27 30.31 -17.84
N GLU A 386 18.25 30.27 -18.68
CA GLU A 386 17.51 31.46 -19.14
C GLU A 386 16.51 31.91 -18.07
N LYS A 387 15.69 30.97 -17.59
CA LYS A 387 14.56 31.25 -16.71
C LYS A 387 14.35 30.15 -15.67
N ILE A 388 13.90 30.55 -14.48
CA ILE A 388 13.36 29.67 -13.44
C ILE A 388 11.92 30.12 -13.17
N ILE A 389 10.96 29.20 -13.26
CA ILE A 389 9.56 29.46 -12.92
C ILE A 389 9.29 28.77 -11.58
N LEU A 390 8.95 29.59 -10.58
CA LEU A 390 8.71 29.16 -9.21
C LEU A 390 7.29 28.59 -9.03
N PRO A 391 7.01 27.86 -7.94
CA PRO A 391 5.71 27.22 -7.75
C PRO A 391 4.52 28.18 -7.68
N ASN A 392 4.75 29.42 -7.25
CA ASN A 392 3.74 30.50 -7.22
C ASN A 392 3.58 31.22 -8.57
N GLY A 393 4.24 30.75 -9.64
CA GLY A 393 4.21 31.33 -10.98
C GLY A 393 5.15 32.53 -11.19
N SER A 394 5.84 33.01 -10.14
CA SER A 394 6.84 34.06 -10.32
C SER A 394 8.06 33.55 -11.08
N GLU A 395 8.67 34.43 -11.86
CA GLU A 395 9.79 34.08 -12.74
C GLU A 395 11.07 34.78 -12.31
N GLU A 396 12.18 34.06 -12.38
CA GLU A 396 13.52 34.58 -12.27
C GLU A 396 14.20 34.39 -13.63
N SER A 397 14.95 35.40 -14.10
CA SER A 397 15.62 35.34 -15.41
C SER A 397 17.15 35.47 -15.26
N PRO A 398 17.85 34.43 -14.72
CA PRO A 398 19.27 34.54 -14.42
C PRO A 398 20.12 34.86 -15.65
N SER A 399 19.70 34.40 -16.84
CA SER A 399 20.45 34.53 -18.11
C SER A 399 21.91 34.10 -17.96
N LYS A 400 22.15 33.03 -17.20
CA LYS A 400 23.49 32.65 -16.72
C LYS A 400 24.01 31.43 -17.46
N LEU A 401 25.20 31.54 -18.06
CA LEU A 401 25.93 30.38 -18.55
C LEU A 401 26.32 29.47 -17.38
N LEU A 402 25.90 28.21 -17.42
CA LEU A 402 26.27 27.19 -16.45
C LEU A 402 27.66 26.63 -16.81
N GLU A 403 28.68 27.21 -16.19
CA GLU A 403 30.06 26.75 -16.29
C GLU A 403 30.19 25.30 -15.81
N LYS A 404 31.07 24.54 -16.46
CA LYS A 404 31.25 23.12 -16.17
C LYS A 404 31.64 22.93 -14.70
N ASP A 405 30.91 22.05 -14.01
CA ASP A 405 31.14 21.65 -12.63
C ASP A 405 30.99 22.80 -11.60
N VAL A 406 30.41 23.94 -12.00
CA VAL A 406 30.11 25.09 -11.11
C VAL A 406 28.61 25.18 -10.89
N SER A 407 28.17 25.06 -9.63
CA SER A 407 26.75 25.12 -9.29
C SER A 407 26.25 26.57 -9.26
N TYR A 408 25.18 26.84 -10.00
CA TYR A 408 24.33 28.00 -9.74
C TYR A 408 23.44 27.70 -8.53
N LYS A 409 23.33 28.66 -7.61
CA LYS A 409 22.47 28.58 -6.42
C LYS A 409 21.64 29.86 -6.31
N LEU A 410 20.35 29.71 -6.07
CA LEU A 410 19.41 30.79 -5.78
C LEU A 410 18.59 30.44 -4.55
N GLU A 411 18.54 31.33 -3.57
CA GLU A 411 17.63 31.23 -2.42
C GLU A 411 16.46 32.18 -2.64
N LYS A 412 15.23 31.66 -2.52
CA LYS A 412 14.02 32.44 -2.75
C LYS A 412 12.92 32.05 -1.77
N ALA A 413 12.38 33.05 -1.09
CA ALA A 413 11.14 32.90 -0.34
C ALA A 413 9.93 33.03 -1.28
N ILE A 414 8.97 32.12 -1.15
CA ILE A 414 7.66 32.19 -1.81
C ILE A 414 6.57 32.06 -0.75
N ASN A 415 5.44 32.72 -0.96
CA ASN A 415 4.26 32.54 -0.11
C ASN A 415 3.38 31.41 -0.67
N ILE A 416 2.93 30.49 0.19
CA ILE A 416 1.92 29.49 -0.18
C ILE A 416 0.54 30.10 0.00
N PRO A 417 -0.34 30.08 -1.03
CA PRO A 417 -1.68 30.62 -0.91
C PRO A 417 -2.46 30.03 0.27
N SER A 418 -3.28 30.86 0.94
CA SER A 418 -4.10 30.43 2.08
C SER A 418 -5.20 29.41 1.70
N ASP A 419 -5.49 29.28 0.41
CA ASP A 419 -6.43 28.33 -0.20
C ASP A 419 -5.70 27.22 -0.99
N ALA A 420 -4.36 27.12 -0.86
CA ALA A 420 -3.60 26.05 -1.48
C ALA A 420 -4.14 24.68 -1.05
N LYS A 421 -4.14 23.70 -1.94
CA LYS A 421 -4.61 22.34 -1.60
C LYS A 421 -3.65 21.71 -0.59
N VAL A 422 -4.20 21.21 0.52
CA VAL A 422 -3.47 20.34 1.45
C VAL A 422 -2.99 19.09 0.71
N THR A 423 -1.75 18.69 0.95
CA THR A 423 -1.16 17.52 0.28
C THR A 423 -1.73 16.24 0.89
N ASN A 424 -2.78 15.69 0.29
CA ASN A 424 -3.36 14.41 0.67
C ASN A 424 -3.49 13.51 -0.58
N PRO A 425 -3.30 12.18 -0.49
CA PRO A 425 -3.48 11.28 -1.63
C PRO A 425 -4.86 11.46 -2.28
N TYR A 426 -4.93 11.64 -3.61
CA TYR A 426 -6.19 12.04 -4.27
C TYR A 426 -7.35 11.06 -4.05
N TRP A 427 -7.06 9.78 -3.82
CA TRP A 427 -8.07 8.73 -3.60
C TRP A 427 -8.56 8.67 -2.15
N LEU A 428 -7.88 9.36 -1.23
CA LEU A 428 -8.24 9.50 0.20
C LEU A 428 -8.60 10.95 0.56
N ALA A 429 -8.72 11.83 -0.44
CA ALA A 429 -9.12 13.21 -0.22
C ALA A 429 -10.58 13.31 0.25
N ASP A 430 -11.44 12.41 -0.24
CA ASP A 430 -12.84 12.31 0.11
C ASP A 430 -13.16 10.95 0.73
N LYS A 431 -14.18 10.89 1.59
CA LYS A 431 -14.71 9.63 2.12
C LYS A 431 -15.22 8.75 0.98
N HIS A 432 -14.98 7.44 1.09
CA HIS A 432 -15.36 6.48 0.06
C HIS A 432 -16.22 5.33 0.61
N ALA A 433 -16.84 4.59 -0.31
CA ALA A 433 -17.59 3.38 0.00
C ALA A 433 -16.64 2.18 0.12
N ILE A 434 -17.14 1.07 0.66
CA ILE A 434 -16.36 -0.16 0.87
C ILE A 434 -15.75 -0.71 -0.42
N GLY A 435 -16.44 -0.59 -1.56
CA GLY A 435 -15.97 -1.17 -2.83
C GLY A 435 -15.19 -0.22 -3.76
N MET A 436 -15.18 1.09 -3.51
CA MET A 436 -14.61 2.05 -4.48
C MET A 436 -14.26 3.41 -3.86
N PHE A 437 -13.04 3.89 -4.15
CA PHE A 437 -12.57 5.24 -3.83
C PHE A 437 -13.36 6.32 -4.58
N ASN A 438 -13.65 7.44 -3.92
CA ASN A 438 -14.35 8.56 -4.54
C ASN A 438 -13.35 9.48 -5.27
N VAL A 439 -13.27 9.35 -6.60
CA VAL A 439 -12.42 10.20 -7.44
C VAL A 439 -13.23 10.72 -8.61
N THR A 440 -13.49 12.02 -8.59
CA THR A 440 -14.35 12.72 -9.57
C THR A 440 -13.56 13.25 -10.78
N ASN A 441 -12.26 13.51 -10.62
CA ASN A 441 -11.41 13.97 -11.71
C ASN A 441 -10.88 12.78 -12.53
N GLN A 442 -11.41 12.62 -13.75
CA GLN A 442 -11.03 11.57 -14.70
C GLN A 442 -9.52 11.44 -14.94
N GLN A 443 -8.77 12.55 -14.93
CA GLN A 443 -7.34 12.53 -15.24
C GLN A 443 -6.47 11.96 -14.12
N LEU A 444 -7.00 11.91 -12.89
CA LEU A 444 -6.34 11.28 -11.73
C LEU A 444 -6.53 9.77 -11.72
N ILE A 445 -7.64 9.25 -12.25
CA ILE A 445 -7.88 7.81 -12.38
C ILE A 445 -6.74 7.17 -13.20
N GLY A 446 -6.20 6.07 -12.68
CA GLY A 446 -5.02 5.41 -13.24
C GLY A 446 -3.70 5.84 -12.61
N LYS A 447 -3.59 7.02 -11.99
CA LYS A 447 -2.32 7.47 -11.39
C LYS A 447 -2.00 6.72 -10.09
N PRO A 448 -0.75 6.30 -9.85
CA PRO A 448 -0.38 5.65 -8.61
C PRO A 448 -0.25 6.60 -7.43
N GLU A 449 0.17 7.83 -7.69
CA GLU A 449 0.32 8.88 -6.68
C GLU A 449 -0.05 10.26 -7.24
N ASN A 450 -0.15 11.25 -6.36
CA ASN A 450 -0.33 12.64 -6.77
C ASN A 450 0.87 13.13 -7.58
N ASP A 451 0.66 14.16 -8.42
CA ASP A 451 1.80 14.97 -8.85
C ASP A 451 2.41 15.67 -7.62
N ALA A 452 3.72 15.96 -7.66
CA ALA A 452 4.39 16.63 -6.55
C ALA A 452 3.68 17.93 -6.16
N ALA A 453 3.55 18.19 -4.86
CA ALA A 453 2.78 19.31 -4.31
C ALA A 453 3.23 20.66 -4.88
N LEU A 454 4.54 20.84 -5.06
CA LEU A 454 5.15 22.00 -5.71
C LEU A 454 6.21 21.53 -6.71
N GLN A 455 6.39 22.30 -7.78
CA GLN A 455 7.37 22.04 -8.83
C GLN A 455 8.04 23.34 -9.26
N VAL A 456 9.32 23.25 -9.64
CA VAL A 456 10.09 24.35 -10.24
C VAL A 456 10.41 23.98 -11.67
N LYS A 457 10.27 24.93 -12.59
CA LYS A 457 10.62 24.74 -14.00
C LYS A 457 11.89 25.51 -14.33
N TYR A 458 12.81 24.87 -15.05
CA TYR A 458 14.07 25.43 -15.50
C TYR A 458 14.04 25.51 -17.02
N LEU A 459 14.13 26.71 -17.57
CA LEU A 459 14.32 26.90 -19.00
C LEU A 459 15.83 26.96 -19.29
N LEU A 460 16.34 25.93 -19.95
CA LEU A 460 17.76 25.80 -20.30
C LEU A 460 17.94 25.89 -21.81
N ASN A 461 18.90 26.69 -22.24
CA ASN A 461 19.26 26.89 -23.63
C ASN A 461 20.58 26.18 -23.96
N PHE A 462 20.54 25.34 -25.00
CA PHE A 462 21.65 24.57 -25.54
C PHE A 462 22.10 25.13 -26.91
N GLY A 463 22.28 26.45 -26.99
CA GLY A 463 22.60 27.18 -28.22
C GLY A 463 21.36 27.66 -28.96
N LYS A 464 20.81 26.83 -29.86
CA LYS A 464 19.62 27.17 -30.68
C LYS A 464 18.31 26.58 -30.15
N ILE A 465 18.37 25.79 -29.08
CA ILE A 465 17.25 25.01 -28.57
C ILE A 465 17.10 25.31 -27.09
N SER A 466 15.91 25.78 -26.68
CA SER A 466 15.52 25.90 -25.28
C SER A 466 14.61 24.74 -24.88
N ILE A 467 14.90 24.13 -23.74
CA ILE A 467 14.16 22.99 -23.17
C ILE A 467 13.73 23.36 -21.76
N GLU A 468 12.46 23.12 -21.44
CA GLU A 468 11.91 23.29 -20.09
C GLU A 468 12.04 21.96 -19.32
N PHE A 469 12.76 21.99 -18.20
CA PHE A 469 12.82 20.87 -17.27
C PHE A 469 11.99 21.17 -16.04
N THR A 470 11.03 20.29 -15.74
CA THR A 470 10.24 20.39 -14.51
C THR A 470 10.84 19.47 -13.44
N ARG A 471 11.04 19.99 -12.23
CA ARG A 471 11.54 19.22 -11.07
C ARG A 471 10.63 19.40 -9.86
N PRO A 472 10.33 18.32 -9.13
CA PRO A 472 9.58 18.42 -7.88
C PRO A 472 10.39 19.19 -6.82
N VAL A 473 9.69 19.88 -5.94
CA VAL A 473 10.26 20.39 -4.68
C VAL A 473 10.37 19.22 -3.71
N ILE A 474 11.60 18.85 -3.33
CA ILE A 474 11.89 17.70 -2.45
C ILE A 474 12.80 18.16 -1.31
N TYR A 475 12.40 17.86 -0.09
CA TYR A 475 13.23 18.10 1.08
C TYR A 475 14.42 17.15 1.10
N LYS A 476 15.59 17.68 1.41
CA LYS A 476 16.85 16.94 1.48
C LYS A 476 17.55 17.31 2.78
N ALA A 477 17.97 16.29 3.53
CA ALA A 477 18.77 16.44 4.74
C ALA A 477 19.91 15.41 4.76
N VAL A 478 20.86 15.60 5.66
CA VAL A 478 21.94 14.65 5.89
C VAL A 478 21.69 13.94 7.22
N ASP A 479 21.46 12.64 7.17
CA ASP A 479 21.44 11.75 8.31
C ASP A 479 22.86 11.22 8.59
N PRO A 480 23.35 11.22 9.85
CA PRO A 480 24.70 10.74 10.18
C PRO A 480 24.95 9.25 9.86
N VAL A 481 23.90 8.44 9.74
CA VAL A 481 23.97 6.99 9.49
C VAL A 481 23.65 6.69 8.02
N ASP A 482 22.56 7.25 7.50
CA ASP A 482 22.00 6.91 6.19
C ASP A 482 22.50 7.85 5.06
N GLY A 483 23.21 8.94 5.39
CA GLY A 483 23.73 9.90 4.42
C GLY A 483 22.66 10.87 3.93
N GLU A 484 22.61 11.16 2.62
CA GLU A 484 21.54 12.00 2.08
C GLU A 484 20.19 11.28 2.16
N VAL A 485 19.23 11.90 2.85
CA VAL A 485 17.84 11.42 2.96
C VAL A 485 16.90 12.44 2.31
N TYR A 486 15.84 11.95 1.70
CA TYR A 486 14.94 12.76 0.88
C TYR A 486 13.50 12.56 1.32
N ARG A 487 12.72 13.62 1.45
CA ARG A 487 11.32 13.53 1.85
C ARG A 487 10.42 14.29 0.88
N PRO A 488 9.28 13.69 0.45
CA PRO A 488 8.27 14.44 -0.29
C PRO A 488 7.85 15.69 0.49
N PHE A 489 7.78 16.82 -0.21
CA PHE A 489 7.30 18.07 0.38
C PHE A 489 5.77 18.05 0.51
N VAL A 490 5.24 18.51 1.65
CA VAL A 490 3.79 18.54 1.91
C VAL A 490 3.30 19.93 2.32
N ILE A 491 2.10 20.29 1.86
CA ILE A 491 1.36 21.47 2.31
C ILE A 491 0.38 21.02 3.39
N THR A 492 0.47 21.59 4.59
CA THR A 492 -0.34 21.22 5.75
C THR A 492 -1.47 22.23 5.99
N PRO A 493 -2.52 21.85 6.75
CA PRO A 493 -3.35 22.83 7.44
C PRO A 493 -2.50 23.65 8.42
N PRO A 494 -2.89 24.90 8.74
CA PRO A 494 -2.17 25.73 9.73
C PRO A 494 -2.36 25.24 11.17
N VAL A 495 -3.43 24.50 11.44
CA VAL A 495 -3.66 23.78 12.70
C VAL A 495 -4.26 22.41 12.40
N MET A 496 -3.76 21.39 13.09
CA MET A 496 -4.21 20.02 12.96
C MET A 496 -4.73 19.52 14.30
N VAL A 497 -5.80 18.73 14.29
CA VAL A 497 -6.42 18.13 15.48
C VAL A 497 -6.50 16.63 15.32
N THR A 498 -5.88 15.87 16.22
CA THR A 498 -5.83 14.41 16.15
C THR A 498 -6.46 13.79 17.39
N LEU A 499 -7.33 12.80 17.21
CA LEU A 499 -7.86 11.99 18.30
C LEU A 499 -6.88 10.85 18.59
N ASN A 500 -6.66 10.54 19.87
CA ASN A 500 -5.72 9.49 20.26
C ASN A 500 -6.26 8.06 20.01
N GLU A 501 -7.57 7.90 19.82
CA GLU A 501 -8.22 6.61 19.57
C GLU A 501 -9.15 6.69 18.36
N LYS A 502 -9.26 5.59 17.59
CA LYS A 502 -10.22 5.46 16.47
C LYS A 502 -11.64 5.13 16.94
N ALA A 503 -11.77 4.56 18.12
CA ALA A 503 -13.03 4.26 18.77
C ALA A 503 -12.91 4.41 20.29
N TYR A 504 -13.95 4.96 20.92
CA TYR A 504 -14.09 5.04 22.37
C TYR A 504 -15.27 4.17 22.80
N VAL A 505 -14.98 3.15 23.61
CA VAL A 505 -15.99 2.19 24.08
C VAL A 505 -16.39 2.46 25.52
N PHE A 506 -17.68 2.62 25.79
CA PHE A 506 -18.25 2.92 27.10
C PHE A 506 -19.03 1.68 27.58
N PRO A 507 -18.50 0.91 28.56
CA PRO A 507 -19.18 -0.28 29.08
C PRO A 507 -20.35 0.06 30.03
N ASP A 508 -20.43 1.32 30.44
CA ASP A 508 -21.42 1.89 31.36
C ASP A 508 -21.48 3.43 31.14
N ASN A 509 -22.29 4.11 31.97
CA ASN A 509 -22.50 5.56 31.87
C ASN A 509 -21.36 6.42 32.45
N SER A 510 -20.24 5.83 32.85
CA SER A 510 -19.14 6.58 33.43
C SER A 510 -18.51 7.50 32.38
N PRO A 511 -18.21 8.77 32.74
CA PRO A 511 -17.46 9.66 31.88
C PRO A 511 -16.12 9.06 31.47
N LYS A 512 -15.74 9.18 30.20
CA LYS A 512 -14.42 8.80 29.70
C LYS A 512 -13.68 10.02 29.18
N LYS A 513 -12.39 10.03 29.45
CA LYS A 513 -11.46 11.03 28.95
C LYS A 513 -11.15 10.76 27.47
N VAL A 514 -11.43 11.76 26.65
CA VAL A 514 -11.05 11.87 25.24
C VAL A 514 -9.93 12.89 25.15
N GLN A 515 -8.80 12.48 24.56
CA GLN A 515 -7.66 13.36 24.35
C GLN A 515 -7.62 13.81 22.90
N VAL A 516 -7.56 15.13 22.70
CA VAL A 516 -7.34 15.75 21.39
C VAL A 516 -5.96 16.38 21.39
N ILE A 517 -5.09 15.93 20.49
CA ILE A 517 -3.77 16.51 20.27
C ILE A 517 -3.92 17.60 19.22
N VAL A 518 -3.63 18.84 19.60
CA VAL A 518 -3.56 19.98 18.69
C VAL A 518 -2.10 20.20 18.31
N LYS A 519 -1.80 20.20 17.02
CA LYS A 519 -0.46 20.49 16.47
C LYS A 519 -0.51 21.73 15.59
N SER A 520 0.42 22.67 15.80
CA SER A 520 0.53 23.86 14.96
C SER A 520 1.34 23.60 13.69
N GLY A 521 0.83 24.05 12.54
CA GLY A 521 1.60 24.13 11.28
C GLY A 521 2.28 25.48 11.08
N VAL A 522 1.98 26.45 11.95
CA VAL A 522 2.51 27.83 11.94
C VAL A 522 2.93 28.26 13.35
N ALA A 523 3.79 29.28 13.46
CA ALA A 523 4.09 29.92 14.74
C ALA A 523 2.91 30.78 15.24
N ASN A 524 2.83 31.01 16.55
CA ASN A 524 1.80 31.81 17.22
C ASN A 524 0.35 31.37 16.90
N CYS A 525 0.12 30.06 16.85
CA CYS A 525 -1.18 29.46 16.56
C CYS A 525 -2.05 29.47 17.83
N THR A 526 -3.16 30.21 17.81
CA THR A 526 -4.09 30.30 18.95
C THR A 526 -5.52 30.02 18.52
N GLY A 527 -6.31 29.41 19.41
CA GLY A 527 -7.68 29.07 19.06
C GLY A 527 -8.39 28.25 20.12
N THR A 528 -9.48 27.60 19.72
CA THR A 528 -10.24 26.69 20.59
C THR A 528 -10.56 25.39 19.88
N VAL A 529 -10.66 24.30 20.62
CA VAL A 529 -11.16 23.01 20.12
C VAL A 529 -12.51 22.71 20.75
N LYS A 530 -13.40 22.13 19.96
CA LYS A 530 -14.70 21.59 20.38
C LYS A 530 -14.86 20.17 19.87
N LEU A 531 -15.64 19.37 20.59
CA LEU A 531 -16.10 18.06 20.13
C LEU A 531 -17.54 18.16 19.62
N LYS A 532 -17.78 17.80 18.36
CA LYS A 532 -19.11 17.60 17.80
C LYS A 532 -19.51 16.15 18.10
N LEU A 533 -20.54 15.98 18.94
CA LEU A 533 -21.03 14.68 19.40
C LEU A 533 -22.40 14.35 18.78
N PRO A 534 -22.74 13.05 18.64
CA PRO A 534 -24.10 12.65 18.28
C PRO A 534 -25.09 12.93 19.42
N GLU A 535 -26.39 12.90 19.10
CA GLU A 535 -27.45 13.05 20.10
C GLU A 535 -27.33 11.99 21.21
N GLY A 536 -27.62 12.37 22.46
CA GLY A 536 -27.50 11.46 23.62
C GLY A 536 -26.10 11.37 24.23
N TRP A 537 -25.22 12.32 23.91
CA TRP A 537 -23.86 12.40 24.48
C TRP A 537 -23.54 13.82 24.94
N ASN A 538 -22.85 13.92 26.07
CA ASN A 538 -22.43 15.17 26.69
C ASN A 538 -20.89 15.28 26.70
N VAL A 539 -20.39 16.51 26.69
CA VAL A 539 -18.95 16.81 26.77
C VAL A 539 -18.68 17.93 27.77
N GLU A 540 -17.63 17.76 28.58
CA GLU A 540 -17.10 18.79 29.48
C GLU A 540 -15.56 18.87 29.39
N PRO A 541 -14.95 20.05 29.16
CA PRO A 541 -15.61 21.32 28.86
C PRO A 541 -16.22 21.35 27.45
N ILE A 542 -17.17 22.25 27.20
CA ILE A 542 -17.80 22.42 25.85
C ILE A 542 -16.75 22.86 24.80
N SER A 543 -15.72 23.59 25.23
CA SER A 543 -14.59 23.99 24.42
C SER A 543 -13.34 24.13 25.28
N SER A 544 -12.17 23.88 24.70
CA SER A 544 -10.88 24.12 25.37
C SER A 544 -9.96 24.96 24.49
N GLY A 545 -9.27 25.93 25.08
CA GLY A 545 -8.37 26.84 24.36
C GLY A 545 -6.97 26.25 24.18
N PHE A 546 -6.31 26.61 23.08
CA PHE A 546 -4.90 26.30 22.85
C PHE A 546 -4.10 27.55 22.48
N ASN A 547 -2.81 27.55 22.84
CA ASN A 547 -1.86 28.62 22.51
C ASN A 547 -0.48 28.01 22.27
N LEU A 548 -0.12 27.89 21.00
CA LEU A 548 1.11 27.26 20.53
C LEU A 548 2.00 28.36 19.94
N LYS A 549 3.16 28.61 20.55
CA LYS A 549 4.07 29.70 20.19
C LYS A 549 4.94 29.34 18.99
N ALA A 550 5.42 28.10 18.95
CA ALA A 550 6.27 27.61 17.88
C ALA A 550 5.47 26.80 16.84
N LYS A 551 6.02 26.69 15.63
CA LYS A 551 5.61 25.66 14.65
C LYS A 551 5.93 24.29 15.24
N ASP A 552 5.10 23.29 14.94
CA ASP A 552 5.21 21.90 15.41
C ASP A 552 5.01 21.70 16.91
N GLU A 553 4.69 22.76 17.64
CA GLU A 553 4.32 22.66 19.05
C GLU A 553 2.99 21.93 19.18
N GLU A 554 2.89 21.10 20.21
CA GLU A 554 1.71 20.29 20.48
C GLU A 554 1.13 20.61 21.85
N GLN A 555 -0.20 20.66 21.92
CA GLN A 555 -0.93 20.74 23.17
C GLN A 555 -2.00 19.64 23.19
N THR A 556 -1.97 18.81 24.24
CA THR A 556 -3.04 17.84 24.47
C THR A 556 -4.16 18.51 25.26
N LEU A 557 -5.37 18.47 24.70
CA LEU A 557 -6.59 18.94 25.33
C LEU A 557 -7.42 17.76 25.77
N GLU A 558 -8.07 17.88 26.93
CA GLU A 558 -8.81 16.80 27.55
C GLU A 558 -10.29 17.16 27.64
N PHE A 559 -11.12 16.23 27.22
CA PHE A 559 -12.57 16.32 27.26
C PHE A 559 -13.13 15.10 27.97
N MET A 560 -14.03 15.31 28.92
CA MET A 560 -14.83 14.25 29.53
C MET A 560 -16.09 14.07 28.69
N VAL A 561 -16.20 12.93 28.02
CA VAL A 561 -17.38 12.54 27.24
C VAL A 561 -18.21 11.56 28.06
N THR A 562 -19.52 11.79 28.14
CA THR A 562 -20.44 10.99 28.95
C THR A 562 -21.67 10.64 28.12
N PRO A 563 -22.05 9.35 27.99
CA PRO A 563 -23.33 8.98 27.39
C PRO A 563 -24.48 9.36 28.34
N SER A 564 -25.58 9.89 27.81
CA SER A 564 -26.71 10.38 28.61
C SER A 564 -27.91 9.43 28.68
N GLY A 565 -27.81 8.21 28.12
CA GLY A 565 -28.92 7.27 28.01
C GLY A 565 -28.49 5.82 27.81
N GLY A 566 -29.37 4.98 27.25
CA GLY A 566 -29.11 3.56 26.99
C GLY A 566 -28.03 3.31 25.93
N SER A 567 -27.92 2.06 25.47
CA SER A 567 -26.92 1.70 24.44
C SER A 567 -27.08 2.55 23.18
N SER A 568 -25.99 3.18 22.75
CA SER A 568 -25.99 4.12 21.63
C SER A 568 -24.66 4.07 20.89
N GLN A 569 -24.68 4.44 19.62
CA GLN A 569 -23.48 4.53 18.78
C GLN A 569 -23.51 5.83 17.99
N GLY A 570 -22.34 6.35 17.63
CA GLY A 570 -22.24 7.48 16.71
C GLY A 570 -20.79 7.89 16.45
N ILE A 571 -20.60 9.05 15.82
CA ILE A 571 -19.29 9.57 15.45
C ILE A 571 -19.01 10.85 16.22
N LEU A 572 -17.92 10.86 16.97
CA LEU A 572 -17.32 12.04 17.57
C LEU A 572 -16.42 12.71 16.53
N LYS A 573 -16.48 14.04 16.42
CA LYS A 573 -15.56 14.84 15.59
C LYS A 573 -14.86 15.91 16.41
N ALA A 574 -13.55 16.02 16.30
CA ALA A 574 -12.79 17.14 16.86
C ALA A 574 -12.64 18.27 15.82
N VAL A 575 -12.88 19.51 16.25
CA VAL A 575 -12.79 20.69 15.39
C VAL A 575 -12.04 21.80 16.11
N ALA A 576 -10.96 22.30 15.52
CA ALA A 576 -10.28 23.52 15.92
C ALA A 576 -10.89 24.74 15.22
N MET A 577 -11.04 25.83 15.96
CA MET A 577 -11.37 27.17 15.48
C MET A 577 -10.12 28.03 15.58
N MET A 578 -9.65 28.55 14.45
CA MET A 578 -8.53 29.50 14.36
C MET A 578 -8.89 30.59 13.36
N ASP A 579 -8.77 31.86 13.74
CA ASP A 579 -9.10 33.03 12.91
C ASP A 579 -10.49 32.95 12.22
N GLY A 580 -11.48 32.42 12.94
CA GLY A 580 -12.85 32.26 12.44
C GLY A 580 -13.05 31.11 11.45
N LYS A 581 -12.02 30.29 11.17
CA LYS A 581 -12.11 29.11 10.29
C LYS A 581 -12.12 27.81 11.10
N GLU A 582 -12.89 26.83 10.62
CA GLU A 582 -12.92 25.46 11.15
C GLU A 582 -11.82 24.60 10.51
N TYR A 583 -11.07 23.87 11.33
CA TYR A 583 -10.11 22.85 10.92
C TYR A 583 -10.43 21.55 11.64
N SER A 584 -10.61 20.47 10.87
CA SER A 584 -11.01 19.16 11.39
C SER A 584 -10.10 18.03 10.92
N GLN A 585 -8.96 18.39 10.31
CA GLN A 585 -7.97 17.43 9.83
C GLN A 585 -6.92 17.21 10.90
N GLY A 586 -6.54 15.96 11.12
CA GLY A 586 -5.43 15.55 11.99
C GLY A 586 -4.14 15.35 11.21
N LEU A 587 -3.20 14.67 11.85
CA LEU A 587 -1.92 14.28 11.25
C LEU A 587 -1.71 12.78 11.47
N THR A 588 -1.40 12.05 10.40
CA THR A 588 -0.95 10.66 10.47
C THR A 588 0.27 10.50 9.59
N THR A 589 1.32 9.87 10.12
CA THR A 589 2.56 9.61 9.39
C THR A 589 2.84 8.11 9.35
N ILE A 590 3.26 7.62 8.19
CA ILE A 590 3.72 6.24 8.00
C ILE A 590 5.21 6.31 7.65
N ILE A 591 6.03 5.66 8.47
CA ILE A 591 7.49 5.74 8.38
C ILE A 591 8.07 4.33 8.36
N TYR A 592 8.54 3.91 7.19
CA TYR A 592 9.32 2.68 7.00
C TYR A 592 10.56 2.97 6.16
N LYS A 593 11.67 2.30 6.44
CA LYS A 593 12.95 2.53 5.73
C LYS A 593 12.89 2.28 4.22
N HIS A 594 11.98 1.42 3.74
CA HIS A 594 11.92 1.01 2.32
C HIS A 594 10.95 1.81 1.46
N ILE A 595 10.18 2.74 2.02
CA ILE A 595 9.27 3.61 1.27
C ILE A 595 9.49 5.08 1.65
N PRO A 596 9.10 6.04 0.79
CA PRO A 596 9.03 7.45 1.18
C PRO A 596 8.08 7.64 2.36
N VAL A 597 8.40 8.57 3.27
CA VAL A 597 7.50 8.95 4.36
C VAL A 597 6.16 9.40 3.78
N GLN A 598 5.08 8.76 4.23
CA GLN A 598 3.72 9.17 3.86
C GLN A 598 3.15 10.06 4.97
N THR A 599 2.60 11.21 4.58
CA THR A 599 1.89 12.13 5.48
C THR A 599 0.43 12.21 5.03
N LEU A 600 -0.50 12.06 5.97
CA LEU A 600 -1.94 12.15 5.75
C LEU A 600 -2.57 13.13 6.72
N PHE A 601 -3.65 13.74 6.25
CA PHE A 601 -4.46 14.68 7.02
C PHE A 601 -5.91 14.17 7.15
N PRO A 602 -6.12 13.02 7.84
CA PRO A 602 -7.46 12.42 7.97
C PRO A 602 -8.37 13.32 8.79
N TYR A 603 -9.68 13.22 8.58
CA TYR A 603 -10.63 13.89 9.47
C TYR A 603 -10.54 13.31 10.89
N ALA A 604 -10.55 14.19 11.88
CA ALA A 604 -10.45 13.86 13.30
C ALA A 604 -11.77 13.29 13.81
N GLU A 605 -12.07 12.06 13.40
CA GLU A 605 -13.29 11.33 13.73
C GLU A 605 -12.97 10.05 14.51
N ALA A 606 -13.82 9.72 15.49
CA ALA A 606 -13.77 8.45 16.20
C ALA A 606 -15.18 7.89 16.44
N ARG A 607 -15.30 6.56 16.44
CA ARG A 607 -16.57 5.91 16.81
C ARG A 607 -16.80 6.01 18.32
N LEU A 608 -18.01 6.35 18.71
CA LEU A 608 -18.50 6.21 20.07
C LEU A 608 -19.38 4.97 20.14
N SER A 609 -19.13 4.10 21.11
CA SER A 609 -19.93 2.89 21.34
C SER A 609 -20.25 2.77 22.83
N HIS A 610 -21.50 3.03 23.20
CA HIS A 610 -22.00 2.80 24.55
C HIS A 610 -22.87 1.54 24.59
N PHE A 611 -22.53 0.60 25.46
CA PHE A 611 -23.31 -0.61 25.68
C PHE A 611 -23.02 -1.22 27.05
N ASN A 612 -24.03 -1.83 27.66
CA ASN A 612 -23.84 -2.54 28.92
C ASN A 612 -22.92 -3.74 28.70
N LEU A 613 -21.84 -3.81 29.49
CA LEU A 613 -20.87 -4.90 29.47
C LEU A 613 -20.53 -5.34 30.89
N ILE A 614 -20.93 -6.56 31.25
CA ILE A 614 -20.63 -7.18 32.53
C ILE A 614 -19.29 -7.92 32.40
N ARG A 615 -18.40 -7.68 33.37
CA ARG A 615 -17.08 -8.32 33.51
C ARG A 615 -16.82 -8.62 34.98
N LYS A 616 -16.11 -9.70 35.28
CA LYS A 616 -15.81 -10.17 36.66
C LYS A 616 -14.30 -10.21 36.93
N SER A 617 -13.54 -10.59 35.92
CA SER A 617 -12.08 -10.65 35.93
C SER A 617 -11.47 -9.26 35.77
N LYS A 618 -10.23 -9.09 36.24
CA LYS A 618 -9.51 -7.82 36.14
C LYS A 618 -8.16 -7.96 35.44
N LEU A 619 -7.35 -8.95 35.80
CA LEU A 619 -5.99 -9.11 35.28
C LEU A 619 -5.93 -10.20 34.19
N ILE A 620 -5.46 -9.84 33.00
CA ILE A 620 -5.29 -10.78 31.88
C ILE A 620 -3.86 -10.73 31.32
N GLY A 621 -3.36 -11.88 30.87
CA GLY A 621 -2.08 -12.02 30.18
C GLY A 621 -2.27 -11.95 28.67
N TYR A 622 -1.34 -11.31 27.94
CA TYR A 622 -1.36 -11.25 26.48
C TYR A 622 -0.03 -11.68 25.89
N ILE A 623 -0.04 -12.71 25.03
CA ILE A 623 1.12 -13.15 24.25
C ILE A 623 1.00 -12.55 22.85
N VAL A 624 1.94 -11.68 22.48
CA VAL A 624 1.90 -10.95 21.20
C VAL A 624 2.14 -11.90 20.03
N GLY A 625 1.37 -11.72 18.95
CA GLY A 625 1.52 -12.46 17.70
C GLY A 625 2.12 -11.59 16.58
N ALA A 626 1.44 -11.51 15.43
CA ALA A 626 1.88 -10.70 14.29
C ALA A 626 1.63 -9.19 14.45
N GLY A 627 0.91 -8.77 15.49
CA GLY A 627 0.50 -7.38 15.75
C GLY A 627 -1.02 -7.20 15.60
N ASP A 628 -1.68 -6.68 16.64
CA ASP A 628 -3.10 -6.34 16.67
C ASP A 628 -3.39 -5.34 17.81
N ASP A 629 -4.57 -4.70 17.77
CA ASP A 629 -5.00 -3.67 18.76
C ASP A 629 -6.00 -4.21 19.80
N ILE A 630 -6.05 -5.54 20.01
CA ILE A 630 -6.93 -6.15 21.02
C ILE A 630 -6.53 -5.74 22.45
N PRO A 631 -5.25 -5.72 22.85
CA PRO A 631 -4.87 -5.30 24.20
C PRO A 631 -5.42 -3.91 24.56
N GLN A 632 -5.27 -2.94 23.66
CA GLN A 632 -5.77 -1.57 23.79
C GLN A 632 -7.29 -1.56 23.92
N SER A 633 -7.97 -2.33 23.08
CA SER A 633 -9.42 -2.49 23.13
C SER A 633 -9.91 -3.04 24.48
N LEU A 634 -9.17 -3.97 25.09
CA LEU A 634 -9.50 -4.55 26.40
C LEU A 634 -9.19 -3.59 27.56
N ILE A 635 -8.12 -2.80 27.46
CA ILE A 635 -7.82 -1.72 28.42
C ILE A 635 -8.97 -0.70 28.44
N GLN A 636 -9.52 -0.35 27.26
CA GLN A 636 -10.62 0.61 27.16
C GLN A 636 -11.89 0.18 27.93
N ILE A 637 -12.11 -1.13 28.09
CA ILE A 637 -13.25 -1.66 28.86
C ILE A 637 -12.86 -2.04 30.29
N GLY A 638 -11.65 -1.68 30.76
CA GLY A 638 -11.25 -1.77 32.16
C GLY A 638 -10.53 -3.06 32.58
N TYR A 639 -9.97 -3.82 31.64
CA TYR A 639 -9.02 -4.88 31.98
C TYR A 639 -7.60 -4.35 32.21
N ASP A 640 -6.91 -4.91 33.18
CA ASP A 640 -5.46 -4.74 33.36
C ASP A 640 -4.75 -5.78 32.47
N VAL A 641 -4.09 -5.33 31.41
CA VAL A 641 -3.43 -6.23 30.43
C VAL A 641 -1.93 -6.28 30.67
N LYS A 642 -1.42 -7.49 30.95
CA LYS A 642 0.03 -7.74 31.08
C LYS A 642 0.56 -8.45 29.85
N PHE A 643 1.47 -7.80 29.12
CA PHE A 643 2.21 -8.45 28.04
C PHE A 643 3.15 -9.51 28.61
N LEU A 644 3.00 -10.75 28.13
CA LEU A 644 3.80 -11.90 28.52
C LEU A 644 4.91 -12.10 27.47
N THR A 645 6.12 -11.66 27.81
CA THR A 645 7.29 -11.79 26.92
C THR A 645 7.88 -13.20 27.00
N ASP A 646 8.71 -13.54 26.00
CA ASP A 646 9.45 -14.81 26.00
C ASP A 646 10.32 -14.98 27.26
N ASP A 647 10.92 -13.88 27.73
CA ASP A 647 11.70 -13.86 28.96
C ASP A 647 10.85 -14.25 30.18
N MET A 648 9.68 -13.62 30.34
CA MET A 648 8.77 -13.92 31.45
C MET A 648 8.26 -15.37 31.38
N LEU A 649 7.88 -15.84 30.20
CA LEU A 649 7.39 -17.20 30.00
C LEU A 649 8.47 -18.25 30.30
N SER A 650 9.72 -17.97 29.94
CA SER A 650 10.88 -18.84 30.18
C SER A 650 11.35 -18.81 31.63
N ASN A 651 11.35 -17.65 32.28
CA ASN A 651 11.90 -17.44 33.62
C ASN A 651 10.87 -17.60 34.75
N GLY A 652 9.85 -18.42 34.53
CA GLY A 652 8.98 -18.89 35.61
C GLY A 652 7.92 -17.90 36.12
N ILE A 653 7.44 -16.95 35.30
CA ILE A 653 6.26 -16.14 35.69
C ILE A 653 5.12 -17.06 36.16
N ASP A 654 4.49 -16.68 37.28
CA ASP A 654 3.33 -17.38 37.81
C ASP A 654 2.08 -17.03 37.01
N LEU A 655 1.68 -17.97 36.15
CA LEU A 655 0.51 -17.80 35.29
C LEU A 655 -0.81 -17.86 36.07
N SER A 656 -0.84 -18.42 37.29
CA SER A 656 -2.08 -18.54 38.08
C SER A 656 -2.65 -17.20 38.52
N SER A 657 -1.83 -16.14 38.50
CA SER A 657 -2.25 -14.76 38.76
C SER A 657 -3.18 -14.18 37.68
N PHE A 658 -3.17 -14.72 36.46
CA PHE A 658 -4.00 -14.22 35.36
C PHE A 658 -5.35 -14.92 35.31
N ASN A 659 -6.42 -14.13 35.24
CA ASN A 659 -7.76 -14.66 35.08
C ASN A 659 -7.94 -15.33 33.71
N ALA A 660 -7.30 -14.80 32.66
CA ALA A 660 -7.22 -15.41 31.35
C ALA A 660 -5.89 -15.04 30.68
N ILE A 661 -5.42 -15.89 29.79
CA ILE A 661 -4.30 -15.61 28.89
C ILE A 661 -4.82 -15.63 27.45
N ILE A 662 -4.53 -14.56 26.72
CA ILE A 662 -4.87 -14.43 25.30
C ILE A 662 -3.60 -14.59 24.48
N VAL A 663 -3.66 -15.45 23.48
CA VAL A 663 -2.61 -15.62 22.47
C VAL A 663 -3.04 -14.86 21.22
N GLY A 664 -2.23 -13.86 20.85
CA GLY A 664 -2.47 -12.94 19.75
C GLY A 664 -2.57 -13.62 18.39
N VAL A 665 -3.06 -12.87 17.40
CA VAL A 665 -3.24 -13.38 16.04
C VAL A 665 -1.91 -13.91 15.48
N ARG A 666 -1.93 -15.12 14.92
CA ARG A 666 -0.76 -15.75 14.29
C ARG A 666 0.46 -15.93 15.22
N ALA A 667 0.32 -15.90 16.54
CA ALA A 667 1.47 -16.02 17.45
C ALA A 667 2.24 -17.34 17.28
N TYR A 668 1.57 -18.45 16.93
CA TYR A 668 2.26 -19.71 16.62
C TYR A 668 2.93 -19.72 15.24
N ASN A 669 2.58 -18.77 14.35
CA ASN A 669 3.26 -18.60 13.06
C ASN A 669 4.47 -17.67 13.17
N THR A 670 4.45 -16.69 14.09
CA THR A 670 5.49 -15.66 14.19
C THR A 670 6.49 -15.87 15.34
N ASN A 671 6.13 -16.66 16.36
CA ASN A 671 7.01 -16.97 17.49
C ASN A 671 7.33 -18.47 17.56
N ASP A 672 8.52 -18.84 17.09
CA ASP A 672 9.05 -20.22 17.12
C ASP A 672 9.20 -20.81 18.53
N ARG A 673 9.18 -19.99 19.57
CA ARG A 673 9.29 -20.43 20.97
C ARG A 673 7.98 -20.92 21.55
N MET A 674 6.83 -20.64 20.92
CA MET A 674 5.51 -21.05 21.41
C MET A 674 5.41 -22.55 21.71
N LYS A 675 6.09 -23.39 20.92
CA LYS A 675 6.16 -24.84 21.13
C LYS A 675 6.74 -25.24 22.49
N PHE A 676 7.64 -24.43 23.06
CA PHE A 676 8.28 -24.70 24.35
C PHE A 676 7.40 -24.25 25.53
N TYR A 677 6.36 -23.45 25.29
CA TYR A 677 5.45 -22.98 26.33
C TYR A 677 4.18 -23.84 26.43
N TYR A 678 4.01 -24.81 25.53
CA TYR A 678 2.80 -25.65 25.46
C TYR A 678 2.46 -26.28 26.81
N ASP A 679 3.38 -27.01 27.44
CA ASP A 679 3.12 -27.69 28.72
C ASP A 679 2.79 -26.69 29.84
N LYS A 680 3.46 -25.53 29.83
CA LYS A 680 3.21 -24.46 30.82
C LYS A 680 1.80 -23.89 30.67
N LEU A 681 1.38 -23.62 29.43
CA LEU A 681 0.05 -23.09 29.11
C LEU A 681 -1.05 -24.12 29.37
N MET A 682 -0.83 -25.40 29.04
CA MET A 682 -1.79 -26.46 29.32
C MET A 682 -1.92 -26.73 30.82
N ASN A 683 -0.83 -26.66 31.58
CA ASN A 683 -0.88 -26.73 33.04
C ASN A 683 -1.63 -25.56 33.66
N TYR A 684 -1.48 -24.34 33.13
CA TYR A 684 -2.28 -23.18 33.52
C TYR A 684 -3.78 -23.45 33.32
N VAL A 685 -4.18 -23.95 32.14
CA VAL A 685 -5.58 -24.30 31.86
C VAL A 685 -6.08 -25.39 32.82
N LYS A 686 -5.30 -26.47 32.98
CA LYS A 686 -5.65 -27.60 33.86
C LYS A 686 -5.94 -27.15 35.30
N ASN A 687 -5.23 -26.12 35.77
CA ASN A 687 -5.35 -25.60 37.13
C ASN A 687 -6.44 -24.52 37.32
N GLY A 688 -7.22 -24.19 36.29
CA GLY A 688 -8.35 -23.24 36.41
C GLY A 688 -8.24 -21.99 35.53
N GLY A 689 -7.14 -21.85 34.77
CA GLY A 689 -6.93 -20.75 33.85
C GLY A 689 -7.77 -20.84 32.57
N ASN A 690 -8.10 -19.69 31.98
CA ASN A 690 -8.73 -19.63 30.66
C ASN A 690 -7.68 -19.24 29.60
N LEU A 691 -7.43 -20.09 28.61
CA LEU A 691 -6.52 -19.80 27.51
C LEU A 691 -7.32 -19.59 26.22
N ILE A 692 -7.21 -18.41 25.62
CA ILE A 692 -7.87 -18.04 24.36
C ILE A 692 -6.81 -17.91 23.30
N VAL A 693 -6.87 -18.75 22.28
CA VAL A 693 -5.98 -18.70 21.12
C VAL A 693 -6.75 -18.17 19.91
N GLN A 694 -6.29 -17.04 19.40
CA GLN A 694 -6.83 -16.47 18.16
C GLN A 694 -6.32 -17.23 16.93
N TYR A 695 -6.84 -16.86 15.76
CA TYR A 695 -6.54 -17.58 14.53
C TYR A 695 -5.04 -17.67 14.26
N ASN A 696 -4.64 -18.82 13.71
CA ASN A 696 -3.32 -19.05 13.14
C ASN A 696 -3.52 -19.59 11.72
N THR A 697 -2.47 -19.60 10.90
CA THR A 697 -2.56 -20.04 9.50
C THR A 697 -1.78 -21.32 9.26
N ASN A 698 -2.26 -22.16 8.35
CA ASN A 698 -1.53 -23.34 7.90
C ASN A 698 -1.25 -23.23 6.38
N ASN A 699 -0.25 -22.41 6.04
CA ASN A 699 0.18 -22.18 4.66
C ASN A 699 1.62 -22.70 4.42
N PHE A 700 2.02 -22.78 3.16
CA PHE A 700 3.34 -23.29 2.76
C PHE A 700 4.51 -22.45 3.30
N LEU A 701 4.29 -21.16 3.59
CA LEU A 701 5.30 -20.23 4.05
C LEU A 701 5.52 -20.25 5.57
N GLY A 702 4.59 -20.81 6.36
CA GLY A 702 4.68 -20.79 7.82
C GLY A 702 3.55 -21.51 8.54
N GLY A 703 3.36 -22.81 8.27
CA GLY A 703 2.37 -23.64 8.99
C GLY A 703 2.68 -23.79 10.48
N VAL A 704 1.64 -24.07 11.29
CA VAL A 704 1.80 -24.28 12.73
C VAL A 704 2.47 -25.63 12.98
N LYS A 705 3.63 -25.61 13.64
CA LYS A 705 4.48 -26.80 13.86
C LYS A 705 4.34 -27.40 15.26
N SER A 706 3.42 -26.91 16.07
CA SER A 706 3.23 -27.33 17.47
C SER A 706 1.76 -27.50 17.82
N PRO A 707 1.42 -28.40 18.76
CA PRO A 707 0.08 -28.46 19.33
C PRO A 707 -0.33 -27.11 19.91
N ILE A 708 -1.58 -26.71 19.67
CA ILE A 708 -2.14 -25.44 20.14
C ILE A 708 -3.03 -25.65 21.37
N GLY A 709 -3.82 -26.71 21.36
CA GLY A 709 -4.81 -27.03 22.40
C GLY A 709 -4.60 -28.41 23.01
N PRO A 710 -5.39 -28.74 24.06
CA PRO A 710 -5.24 -29.97 24.82
C PRO A 710 -5.65 -31.24 24.07
N TYR A 711 -6.47 -31.11 23.03
CA TYR A 711 -6.89 -32.21 22.15
C TYR A 711 -6.59 -31.88 20.69
N PRO A 712 -6.47 -32.88 19.80
CA PRO A 712 -6.16 -32.64 18.40
C PRO A 712 -7.24 -31.82 17.67
N PHE A 713 -6.82 -30.83 16.90
CA PHE A 713 -7.61 -30.21 15.84
C PHE A 713 -6.68 -29.68 14.74
N THR A 714 -7.23 -29.48 13.54
CA THR A 714 -6.51 -28.92 12.38
C THR A 714 -6.97 -27.49 12.10
N ILE A 715 -6.08 -26.68 11.55
CA ILE A 715 -6.42 -25.35 11.03
C ILE A 715 -6.71 -25.48 9.54
N SER A 716 -7.93 -25.15 9.15
CA SER A 716 -8.36 -25.13 7.75
C SER A 716 -8.16 -23.75 7.11
N ARG A 717 -8.54 -23.63 5.83
CA ARG A 717 -8.65 -22.34 5.14
C ARG A 717 -10.07 -21.78 5.15
N ASP A 718 -10.99 -22.48 5.81
CA ASP A 718 -12.40 -22.09 5.87
C ASP A 718 -12.53 -20.73 6.56
N ARG A 719 -13.45 -19.94 6.01
CA ARG A 719 -13.77 -18.58 6.43
C ARG A 719 -15.17 -18.20 5.99
N VAL A 720 -15.70 -17.14 6.56
CA VAL A 720 -16.95 -16.50 6.14
C VAL A 720 -16.65 -15.03 5.87
N THR A 721 -16.76 -14.63 4.61
CA THR A 721 -16.33 -13.32 4.10
C THR A 721 -17.42 -12.27 4.18
N ASP A 722 -18.69 -12.67 4.11
CA ASP A 722 -19.82 -11.77 4.25
C ASP A 722 -19.99 -11.36 5.72
N GLU A 723 -19.69 -10.11 6.05
CA GLU A 723 -19.86 -9.56 7.38
C GLU A 723 -21.33 -9.54 7.86
N ASN A 724 -22.29 -9.77 6.97
CA ASN A 724 -23.72 -9.88 7.27
C ASN A 724 -24.20 -11.33 7.36
N ALA A 725 -23.33 -12.32 7.15
CA ALA A 725 -23.69 -13.72 7.24
C ALA A 725 -24.36 -14.05 8.59
N GLU A 726 -25.40 -14.87 8.53
CA GLU A 726 -26.15 -15.32 9.70
C GLU A 726 -25.25 -16.17 10.62
N ILE A 727 -25.28 -15.85 11.91
CA ILE A 727 -24.66 -16.64 12.96
C ILE A 727 -25.73 -17.46 13.68
N ARG A 728 -25.57 -18.78 13.69
CA ARG A 728 -26.48 -19.72 14.35
C ARG A 728 -25.88 -20.23 15.66
N PHE A 729 -26.73 -20.35 16.68
CA PHE A 729 -26.35 -20.82 18.01
C PHE A 729 -26.58 -22.33 18.11
N GLU A 730 -25.52 -23.11 17.87
CA GLU A 730 -25.54 -24.56 17.92
C GLU A 730 -25.74 -25.08 19.34
N LEU A 731 -25.19 -24.36 20.32
CA LEU A 731 -25.30 -24.67 21.74
C LEU A 731 -25.89 -23.46 22.48
N PRO A 732 -27.19 -23.17 22.33
CA PRO A 732 -27.79 -21.91 22.80
C PRO A 732 -27.76 -21.74 24.33
N GLN A 733 -27.57 -22.83 25.07
CA GLN A 733 -27.42 -22.83 26.54
C GLN A 733 -25.95 -22.81 26.99
N HIS A 734 -24.98 -22.84 26.07
CA HIS A 734 -23.57 -22.83 26.42
C HIS A 734 -23.19 -21.56 27.18
N PRO A 735 -22.35 -21.62 28.24
CA PRO A 735 -21.98 -20.46 29.03
C PRO A 735 -21.44 -19.28 28.21
N VAL A 736 -20.65 -19.54 27.16
CA VAL A 736 -20.09 -18.50 26.28
C VAL A 736 -21.16 -17.60 25.61
N LEU A 737 -22.40 -18.09 25.45
CA LEU A 737 -23.51 -17.32 24.85
C LEU A 737 -24.42 -16.67 25.90
N ASN A 738 -24.21 -16.95 27.18
CA ASN A 738 -25.17 -16.64 28.23
C ASN A 738 -24.57 -15.94 29.46
N SER A 739 -23.25 -16.01 29.67
CA SER A 739 -22.62 -15.47 30.88
C SER A 739 -21.21 -14.94 30.62
N PRO A 740 -20.84 -13.80 31.24
CA PRO A 740 -21.70 -12.91 32.03
C PRO A 740 -22.66 -12.07 31.18
N ASN A 741 -22.47 -12.00 29.87
CA ASN A 741 -23.32 -11.25 28.95
C ASN A 741 -24.20 -12.21 28.13
N LYS A 742 -25.49 -11.90 27.98
CA LYS A 742 -26.36 -12.64 27.08
C LYS A 742 -26.05 -12.25 25.63
N ILE A 743 -25.76 -13.25 24.78
CA ILE A 743 -25.52 -13.08 23.35
C ILE A 743 -26.81 -13.38 22.58
N THR A 744 -27.09 -12.55 21.58
CA THR A 744 -28.26 -12.57 20.71
C THR A 744 -27.85 -12.35 19.25
N ALA A 745 -28.77 -12.53 18.31
CA ALA A 745 -28.49 -12.24 16.90
C ALA A 745 -28.10 -10.77 16.66
N ASP A 746 -28.57 -9.84 17.51
CA ASP A 746 -28.24 -8.41 17.40
C ASP A 746 -26.76 -8.12 17.70
N ASP A 747 -26.10 -8.97 18.48
CA ASP A 747 -24.66 -8.85 18.77
C ASP A 747 -23.79 -9.09 17.51
N PHE A 748 -24.39 -9.59 16.43
CA PHE A 748 -23.72 -9.79 15.13
C PHE A 748 -24.06 -8.69 14.11
N LYS A 749 -24.76 -7.62 14.49
CA LYS A 749 -25.02 -6.47 13.60
C LYS A 749 -23.87 -5.46 13.64
N GLY A 750 -23.59 -4.83 12.49
CA GLY A 750 -22.60 -3.74 12.39
C GLY A 750 -21.14 -4.19 12.53
N TRP A 751 -20.89 -5.48 12.29
CA TRP A 751 -19.55 -6.04 12.12
C TRP A 751 -18.91 -5.54 10.83
N ILE A 752 -17.59 -5.59 10.75
CA ILE A 752 -16.84 -5.07 9.61
C ILE A 752 -15.88 -6.14 9.07
N GLN A 753 -15.94 -6.37 7.76
CA GLN A 753 -14.97 -7.20 7.04
C GLN A 753 -14.83 -8.64 7.60
N GLU A 754 -15.53 -9.60 6.97
CA GLU A 754 -15.55 -11.03 7.34
C GLU A 754 -16.23 -11.30 8.72
N ARG A 755 -16.74 -12.51 8.93
CA ARG A 755 -17.13 -13.00 10.27
C ARG A 755 -16.00 -13.71 10.98
N GLY A 756 -15.14 -14.36 10.20
CA GLY A 756 -14.17 -15.27 10.74
C GLY A 756 -13.32 -15.94 9.67
N ILE A 757 -12.09 -16.26 10.04
CA ILE A 757 -11.04 -16.79 9.17
C ILE A 757 -10.28 -17.93 9.85
N TYR A 758 -9.76 -18.85 9.03
CA TYR A 758 -8.94 -19.98 9.46
C TYR A 758 -9.62 -20.82 10.54
N PHE A 759 -10.86 -21.23 10.26
CA PHE A 759 -11.63 -22.07 11.16
C PHE A 759 -10.92 -23.40 11.43
N ALA A 760 -11.20 -24.00 12.58
CA ALA A 760 -10.79 -25.37 12.81
C ALA A 760 -11.46 -26.29 11.76
N GLY A 761 -10.69 -27.24 11.23
CA GLY A 761 -11.15 -28.25 10.26
C GLY A 761 -11.63 -29.50 10.98
N ASP A 762 -10.85 -30.57 10.99
CA ASP A 762 -11.10 -31.73 11.85
C ASP A 762 -10.76 -31.39 13.30
N TRP A 763 -11.59 -31.82 14.26
CA TRP A 763 -11.35 -31.64 15.70
C TRP A 763 -11.86 -32.82 16.52
N ASP A 764 -11.24 -33.02 17.69
CA ASP A 764 -11.60 -34.06 18.65
C ASP A 764 -12.98 -33.85 19.29
N ALA A 765 -13.66 -34.94 19.64
CA ALA A 765 -15.02 -34.92 20.20
C ALA A 765 -15.14 -34.22 21.57
N ASN A 766 -14.02 -33.98 22.27
CA ASN A 766 -14.01 -33.19 23.50
C ASN A 766 -14.31 -31.70 23.27
N TYR A 767 -14.15 -31.20 22.03
CA TYR A 767 -14.46 -29.82 21.70
C TYR A 767 -15.96 -29.58 21.47
N GLN A 768 -16.46 -28.51 22.07
CA GLN A 768 -17.78 -27.96 21.85
C GLN A 768 -17.68 -26.77 20.88
N THR A 769 -18.61 -26.72 19.91
CA THR A 769 -18.67 -25.69 18.89
C THR A 769 -19.99 -24.91 19.01
N PRO A 770 -20.02 -23.78 19.74
CA PRO A 770 -21.27 -23.10 20.10
C PRO A 770 -21.90 -22.31 18.93
N LEU A 771 -21.12 -22.03 17.89
CA LEU A 771 -21.51 -21.19 16.76
C LEU A 771 -21.39 -21.96 15.44
N SER A 772 -22.29 -21.66 14.50
CA SER A 772 -22.11 -22.02 13.10
C SER A 772 -22.45 -20.86 12.17
N MET A 773 -21.81 -20.83 11.01
CA MET A 773 -21.94 -19.76 10.01
C MET A 773 -21.48 -20.23 8.63
N ASN A 774 -21.96 -19.57 7.58
CA ASN A 774 -21.50 -19.74 6.20
C ASN A 774 -21.82 -18.51 5.37
N ASP A 775 -21.06 -18.30 4.30
CA ASP A 775 -21.44 -17.39 3.23
C ASP A 775 -22.63 -17.96 2.43
N PRO A 776 -23.37 -17.11 1.70
CA PRO A 776 -24.46 -17.57 0.84
C PRO A 776 -24.05 -18.74 -0.07
N ASN A 777 -24.89 -19.77 -0.12
CA ASN A 777 -24.71 -20.99 -0.92
C ASN A 777 -23.54 -21.90 -0.52
N GLU A 778 -22.93 -21.70 0.65
CA GLU A 778 -21.89 -22.58 1.17
C GLU A 778 -22.36 -23.51 2.30
N LYS A 779 -21.54 -24.52 2.61
CA LYS A 779 -21.77 -25.40 3.75
C LYS A 779 -21.51 -24.64 5.05
N SER A 780 -22.45 -24.77 6.00
CA SER A 780 -22.27 -24.29 7.37
C SER A 780 -21.01 -24.87 8.01
N SER A 781 -20.11 -24.00 8.48
CA SER A 781 -18.97 -24.40 9.30
C SER A 781 -19.28 -24.19 10.78
N LYS A 782 -18.80 -25.11 11.62
CA LYS A 782 -18.85 -25.02 13.10
C LYS A 782 -17.47 -24.73 13.71
N GLY A 783 -16.44 -24.62 12.89
CA GLY A 783 -15.04 -24.52 13.33
C GLY A 783 -14.60 -23.12 13.76
N SER A 784 -15.50 -22.13 13.78
CA SER A 784 -15.16 -20.75 14.10
C SER A 784 -14.71 -20.57 15.55
N THR A 785 -15.24 -21.39 16.46
CA THR A 785 -14.93 -21.33 17.89
C THR A 785 -14.99 -22.73 18.47
N LEU A 786 -13.86 -23.24 18.95
CA LEU A 786 -13.75 -24.51 19.66
C LEU A 786 -13.53 -24.21 21.14
N ILE A 787 -14.34 -24.81 22.00
CA ILE A 787 -14.26 -24.65 23.44
C ILE A 787 -14.17 -26.02 24.08
N THR A 788 -13.24 -26.23 25.00
CA THR A 788 -13.21 -27.42 25.85
C THR A 788 -12.86 -27.03 27.27
N GLN A 789 -13.52 -27.68 28.23
CA GLN A 789 -13.01 -27.70 29.59
C GLN A 789 -11.81 -28.65 29.64
N TYR A 790 -10.73 -28.23 30.29
CA TYR A 790 -9.54 -29.06 30.50
C TYR A 790 -9.05 -28.87 31.93
N GLY A 791 -9.17 -29.92 32.74
CA GLY A 791 -9.05 -29.81 34.20
C GLY A 791 -10.10 -28.85 34.76
N LYS A 792 -9.65 -27.82 35.49
CA LYS A 792 -10.54 -26.84 36.12
C LYS A 792 -10.80 -25.60 35.26
N GLY A 793 -10.06 -25.41 34.17
CA GLY A 793 -10.13 -24.23 33.31
C GLY A 793 -10.65 -24.54 31.91
N TYR A 794 -10.57 -23.55 31.03
CA TYR A 794 -11.06 -23.63 29.65
C TYR A 794 -9.98 -23.31 28.63
N PHE A 795 -9.99 -24.06 27.54
CA PHE A 795 -9.26 -23.73 26.32
C PHE A 795 -10.26 -23.28 25.25
N VAL A 796 -9.94 -22.18 24.57
CA VAL A 796 -10.69 -21.66 23.43
C VAL A 796 -9.75 -21.48 22.24
N TYR A 797 -10.10 -22.03 21.09
CA TYR A 797 -9.57 -21.59 19.79
C TYR A 797 -10.67 -20.80 19.08
N THR A 798 -10.34 -19.64 18.51
CA THR A 798 -11.31 -18.85 17.75
C THR A 798 -10.71 -18.27 16.47
N GLY A 799 -11.41 -18.53 15.35
CA GLY A 799 -11.18 -17.91 14.04
C GLY A 799 -12.01 -16.65 13.82
N VAL A 800 -12.89 -16.27 14.75
CA VAL A 800 -13.69 -15.04 14.67
C VAL A 800 -12.77 -13.81 14.63
N VAL A 801 -13.05 -12.84 13.76
CA VAL A 801 -12.16 -11.69 13.46
C VAL A 801 -12.15 -10.58 14.53
N PHE A 802 -12.02 -10.93 15.81
CA PHE A 802 -12.02 -9.96 16.93
C PHE A 802 -10.96 -8.85 16.79
N PHE A 803 -9.85 -9.14 16.12
CA PHE A 803 -8.78 -8.17 15.84
C PHE A 803 -9.20 -7.03 14.90
N ARG A 804 -10.32 -7.18 14.18
CA ARG A 804 -10.98 -6.11 13.41
C ARG A 804 -12.12 -5.47 14.20
N GLU A 805 -12.93 -6.31 14.83
CA GLU A 805 -14.18 -5.87 15.45
C GLU A 805 -14.01 -5.10 16.76
N LEU A 806 -13.06 -5.51 17.61
CA LEU A 806 -12.81 -4.83 18.89
C LEU A 806 -12.25 -3.42 18.64
N PRO A 807 -11.19 -3.23 17.81
CA PRO A 807 -10.70 -1.88 17.49
C PRO A 807 -11.73 -1.00 16.78
N ALA A 808 -12.66 -1.61 16.02
CA ALA A 808 -13.78 -0.91 15.40
C ALA A 808 -14.92 -0.55 16.37
N GLY A 809 -14.84 -0.94 17.64
CA GLY A 809 -15.81 -0.59 18.66
C GLY A 809 -17.13 -1.37 18.57
N VAL A 810 -17.14 -2.59 18.01
CA VAL A 810 -18.39 -3.36 17.77
C VAL A 810 -18.89 -4.03 19.05
N PRO A 811 -20.08 -3.64 19.59
CA PRO A 811 -20.52 -4.06 20.92
C PRO A 811 -20.62 -5.58 21.14
N GLY A 812 -21.19 -6.30 20.18
CA GLY A 812 -21.40 -7.73 20.34
C GLY A 812 -20.11 -8.55 20.28
N ALA A 813 -19.10 -8.07 19.56
CA ALA A 813 -17.76 -8.64 19.58
C ALA A 813 -17.14 -8.54 20.99
N TYR A 814 -17.28 -7.38 21.66
CA TYR A 814 -16.83 -7.21 23.04
C TYR A 814 -17.54 -8.16 24.01
N ARG A 815 -18.87 -8.28 23.92
CA ARG A 815 -19.64 -9.18 24.80
C ARG A 815 -19.22 -10.63 24.64
N LEU A 816 -19.09 -11.09 23.39
CA LEU A 816 -18.69 -12.47 23.10
C LEU A 816 -17.26 -12.74 23.58
N PHE A 817 -16.33 -11.81 23.34
CA PHE A 817 -14.94 -11.97 23.76
C PHE A 817 -14.79 -11.96 25.30
N VAL A 818 -15.51 -11.07 25.99
CA VAL A 818 -15.57 -11.07 27.46
C VAL A 818 -16.13 -12.38 28.00
N ASN A 819 -17.19 -12.92 27.39
CA ASN A 819 -17.70 -14.23 27.80
C ASN A 819 -16.65 -15.35 27.67
N MET A 820 -15.76 -15.29 26.68
CA MET A 820 -14.63 -16.23 26.58
C MET A 820 -13.61 -16.05 27.71
N ILE A 821 -13.29 -14.82 28.09
CA ILE A 821 -12.39 -14.50 29.23
C ILE A 821 -12.96 -15.04 30.55
N GLU A 822 -14.28 -14.96 30.70
CA GLU A 822 -15.00 -15.23 31.94
C GLU A 822 -15.58 -16.66 32.02
N LEU A 823 -15.26 -17.56 31.08
CA LEU A 823 -15.75 -18.94 31.09
C LEU A 823 -15.53 -19.62 32.45
N GLY A 824 -16.60 -20.17 33.02
CA GLY A 824 -16.57 -20.87 34.30
C GLY A 824 -16.49 -20.00 35.55
N LYS A 825 -16.66 -18.67 35.45
CA LYS A 825 -16.58 -17.71 36.57
C LYS A 825 -17.88 -17.00 36.89
#